data_AF-A0A953MS69-F1
#
_entry.id   AF-A0A953MS69-F1
#
_cell.length_a   1.000
_cell.length_b   1.000
_cell.length_c   1.000
_cell.angle_alpha   90.00
_cell.angle_beta   90.00
_cell.angle_gamma   90.00
#
_symmetry.space_group_name_H-M   'P 1'
#
loop_
_entity.id
_entity.type
_entity.pdbx_description
1 polymer ?
#
loop_
_entity_poly.entity_id
_entity_poly.type
_entity_poly.pdbx_seq_one_letter_code
_entity_poly.pdbx_strand_id
1 'polypeptide(L)'
;VQPAPAYVVLIGDLSWDFRKIVADSRPTFIPSMPFHANTYGLAASDNNFAAVIGNDYIPDMSIGRLSCETVAEGNILVDKIVNYPGDNSKFWKQNVILIGSGVDAYDESLLRFNDECLLIDDSYLIPHGVYSTKIFRFPNKPTHVPFVGGPNEIKAAFSEGAVMANYYGHGGGYQWDFSFNNDDIYQLNNGNKLPFITSVTCYTAHFDDQNVFGEQFNKVEGKGSVSFWGSSALTWWSQGKIMTKEFFRNVFDNKKYVTGEAIFLTKSLFSANDPFTISQTALATLLGDPALELVLPKFPDFVVNASDISIYPESPLVTDTISVKIKIRNLGLTFPGDSVSVQLVATSADTSYTVGIKKLSSFGELDSVVFRWAPNEGNLYSMKAQINSIDQIEEADFSDNAAQASFVVYDLGKANIIKPENGFSSDSGRVEYVFADNGLYLNIALEYFLQVDSSLSFSNPIIKTGSIKASNGIFNYKTPMLAHGIYYWRAKIYNGTDSSDWSEIRTFSITDERKDGAYFFESQLKSFSLNNINYSDSLKALILNIQSLPPKPSKEKYISSINLVLPPGVMNLSTITTDGNYIYFAHRYYGNNTASRLYKIGTGKGGTVKGKIDSIGTITVKIWHQMVWFPDNQGGALYIPTGDAFSLLRVNTETGDSTRVTIPQGMLNGENGVVQDGTFALNTDGKYVYNLAYKTSTGSYKYTIRKFDPKNNWAKVGEDIRLIDDSFINFTYFFVYEKYIFMFESYNSLMRRFNMETGLYEEEWNTNVPTAGYLTFTYDWYNDLVYAGIGSAGYTPKIDVFSGTYREGSGSFDSPSIGPAAAWNSLHYSVANSGSSGNYTLRLLGLNATTKTWDNIAMNISNGSELDDIDPDRYTRLKLYGVITDSSFGATSPIKFYDLQIDYTPLPDIALSNNNFFFTPDTVLQGFDDTMEMKVLNLGDSDAKDVSVKFYLNPQDTSATDTAYYSATITVPADSFITVSKILKTSTFVPATEHKFKVVAEYPKREYYTFNNITNNKFYVSRDSLKPQFDITFDGKEILNGDLISAEPEVVITLKDNSPMPLRRDYFTIVHNNIPLDFYSSDLTFDSTSYPNNAAVFTWKPKLKTGKHTLDVLAKDASGNFFDTTSHRTIFYIYDQSDITNVFNYPNPFKDDTHFTFELRGSIPPEELTIKVYTVAGRLIRDISVPPSMMQIGFNKIPWDGRDQDGDEIANGVYFYKVICKFNDLTKTVTEKIAKVK
;
A
#
# COMPACT_ATOMS: atom_id res chain seq x y z
N VAL A 1 50.13 31.87 27.05
CA VAL A 1 50.47 30.41 26.98
C VAL A 1 49.35 29.76 26.18
N GLN A 2 49.67 28.96 25.16
CA GLN A 2 48.69 28.20 24.38
C GLN A 2 48.99 26.70 24.49
N PRO A 3 47.96 25.83 24.50
CA PRO A 3 46.54 26.18 24.41
C PRO A 3 45.98 26.74 25.73
N ALA A 4 45.05 27.69 25.61
CA ALA A 4 44.24 28.15 26.74
C ALA A 4 43.11 27.13 26.99
N PRO A 5 42.69 26.90 28.25
CA PRO A 5 41.54 26.05 28.54
C PRO A 5 40.27 26.61 27.88
N ALA A 6 39.44 25.74 27.29
CA ALA A 6 38.16 26.11 26.67
C ALA A 6 36.95 25.76 27.55
N TYR A 7 37.07 24.73 28.38
CA TYR A 7 36.00 24.19 29.22
C TYR A 7 36.45 24.05 30.68
N VAL A 8 35.55 24.31 31.61
CA VAL A 8 35.72 24.08 33.05
C VAL A 8 34.52 23.28 33.57
N VAL A 9 34.78 22.08 34.10
CA VAL A 9 33.74 21.25 34.72
C VAL A 9 34.01 21.14 36.21
N LEU A 10 33.02 21.53 37.02
CA LEU A 10 33.04 21.36 38.47
C LEU A 10 32.28 20.08 38.83
N ILE A 11 32.89 19.19 39.62
CA ILE A 11 32.26 17.93 40.03
C ILE A 11 32.10 17.93 41.55
N GLY A 12 30.87 18.12 42.01
CA GLY A 12 30.52 18.20 43.43
C GLY A 12 29.47 19.29 43.72
N ASP A 13 28.68 19.05 44.75
CA ASP A 13 27.60 19.94 45.20
C ASP A 13 28.09 21.07 46.14
N LEU A 14 27.25 22.10 46.34
CA LEU A 14 27.45 23.23 47.24
C LEU A 14 26.40 23.23 48.36
N SER A 15 26.77 23.65 49.56
CA SER A 15 25.80 24.01 50.60
C SER A 15 25.67 25.50 50.75
N TRP A 16 24.45 26.00 50.98
CA TRP A 16 24.20 27.36 51.45
C TRP A 16 24.98 27.67 52.74
N ASP A 17 25.25 26.65 53.57
CA ASP A 17 26.14 26.70 54.73
C ASP A 17 27.56 26.21 54.35
N PHE A 18 28.22 26.94 53.46
CA PHE A 18 29.52 26.54 52.93
C PHE A 18 30.64 26.39 53.98
N ARG A 19 30.45 26.96 55.18
CA ARG A 19 31.40 26.85 56.31
C ARG A 19 31.05 25.71 57.27
N LYS A 20 29.94 25.00 57.03
CA LYS A 20 29.42 23.95 57.91
C LYS A 20 29.26 24.42 59.36
N ILE A 21 28.68 25.61 59.55
CA ILE A 21 28.44 26.21 60.87
C ILE A 21 27.26 25.53 61.56
N VAL A 22 26.23 25.18 60.81
CA VAL A 22 25.05 24.46 61.31
C VAL A 22 25.36 22.97 61.34
N ALA A 23 25.07 22.30 62.47
CA ALA A 23 25.41 20.88 62.64
C ALA A 23 24.72 19.99 61.59
N ASP A 24 23.47 20.29 61.26
CA ASP A 24 22.61 19.48 60.39
C ASP A 24 22.61 19.93 58.91
N SER A 25 23.35 20.99 58.54
CA SER A 25 23.51 21.37 57.13
C SER A 25 24.32 20.32 56.36
N ARG A 26 24.27 20.28 55.03
CA ARG A 26 25.13 19.39 54.25
C ARG A 26 26.56 19.96 54.12
N PRO A 27 27.60 19.14 53.92
CA PRO A 27 28.93 19.64 53.57
C PRO A 27 28.94 20.28 52.17
N THR A 28 29.88 21.18 51.94
CA THR A 28 30.22 21.66 50.60
C THR A 28 31.33 20.78 50.01
N PHE A 29 31.12 20.29 48.79
CA PHE A 29 32.10 19.48 48.09
C PHE A 29 32.97 20.34 47.17
N ILE A 30 32.34 21.20 46.37
CA ILE A 30 33.03 22.21 45.54
C ILE A 30 32.40 23.58 45.77
N PRO A 31 33.15 24.57 46.29
CA PRO A 31 32.62 25.91 46.54
C PRO A 31 32.24 26.64 45.25
N SER A 32 31.44 27.70 45.37
CA SER A 32 31.09 28.63 44.29
C SER A 32 31.39 30.08 44.70
N MET A 33 31.42 31.00 43.75
CA MET A 33 31.60 32.44 44.01
C MET A 33 30.23 33.13 43.95
N PRO A 34 29.59 33.41 45.09
CA PRO A 34 28.23 33.94 45.08
C PRO A 34 28.18 35.31 44.39
N PHE A 35 27.12 35.55 43.62
CA PHE A 35 26.86 36.79 42.92
C PHE A 35 25.71 37.55 43.59
N HIS A 36 25.79 38.88 43.63
CA HIS A 36 24.74 39.71 44.22
C HIS A 36 23.59 39.93 43.23
N ALA A 37 22.51 39.17 43.36
CA ALA A 37 21.28 39.33 42.61
C ALA A 37 20.56 40.64 42.98
N ASN A 38 20.02 41.35 41.98
CA ASN A 38 19.47 42.72 42.13
C ASN A 38 18.39 42.88 43.23
N THR A 39 17.67 41.82 43.58
CA THR A 39 16.54 41.86 44.54
C THR A 39 16.57 40.77 45.61
N TYR A 40 17.56 39.87 45.61
CA TYR A 40 17.60 38.68 46.47
C TYR A 40 18.92 38.49 47.25
N GLY A 41 19.85 39.43 47.16
CA GLY A 41 21.13 39.34 47.87
C GLY A 41 22.09 38.36 47.18
N LEU A 42 22.88 37.62 47.95
CA LEU A 42 23.86 36.67 47.41
C LEU A 42 23.18 35.36 46.97
N ALA A 43 23.46 34.92 45.74
CA ALA A 43 23.04 33.64 45.18
C ALA A 43 24.25 32.90 44.58
N ALA A 44 24.22 31.57 44.56
CA ALA A 44 25.33 30.78 44.00
C ALA A 44 25.56 31.08 42.50
N SER A 45 26.83 31.14 42.09
CA SER A 45 27.20 31.41 40.69
C SER A 45 28.61 30.90 40.39
N ASP A 46 28.72 29.99 39.43
CA ASP A 46 30.02 29.52 38.97
C ASP A 46 30.64 30.44 37.90
N ASN A 47 29.86 31.40 37.37
CA ASN A 47 30.24 32.23 36.22
C ASN A 47 31.57 32.98 36.44
N ASN A 48 31.83 33.45 37.66
CA ASN A 48 33.04 34.20 37.99
C ASN A 48 34.32 33.35 37.99
N PHE A 49 34.22 32.02 38.05
CA PHE A 49 35.40 31.17 37.82
C PHE A 49 35.84 31.17 36.36
N ALA A 50 34.94 31.51 35.44
CA ALA A 50 35.21 31.58 34.02
C ALA A 50 35.47 32.99 33.50
N ALA A 51 35.10 34.05 34.22
CA ALA A 51 35.42 35.44 33.88
C ALA A 51 36.79 35.84 34.46
N VAL A 52 37.86 35.57 33.70
CA VAL A 52 39.25 35.65 34.16
C VAL A 52 40.01 36.83 33.54
N ILE A 53 39.63 37.26 32.33
CA ILE A 53 40.25 38.34 31.57
C ILE A 53 39.30 39.54 31.50
N GLY A 54 39.82 40.73 31.79
CA GLY A 54 39.01 41.95 31.80
C GLY A 54 38.43 42.25 33.19
N ASN A 55 37.69 43.35 33.28
CA ASN A 55 36.95 43.73 34.49
C ASN A 55 35.46 43.71 34.16
N ASP A 56 34.99 42.53 33.76
CA ASP A 56 33.60 42.24 33.43
C ASP A 56 33.18 40.87 34.00
N TYR A 57 31.98 40.44 33.67
CA TYR A 57 31.39 39.18 34.14
C TYR A 57 31.01 38.27 32.96
N ILE A 58 31.61 38.51 31.79
CA ILE A 58 31.45 37.65 30.64
C ILE A 58 32.44 36.49 30.83
N PRO A 59 31.99 35.23 30.79
CA PRO A 59 32.92 34.12 30.90
C PRO A 59 33.88 34.10 29.70
N ASP A 60 35.16 33.79 29.93
CA ASP A 60 36.20 33.53 28.92
C ASP A 60 36.28 32.04 28.52
N MET A 61 35.67 31.17 29.33
CA MET A 61 35.64 29.72 29.17
C MET A 61 34.21 29.20 29.36
N SER A 62 33.85 28.12 28.69
CA SER A 62 32.57 27.46 28.93
C SER A 62 32.62 26.72 30.27
N ILE A 63 31.68 27.02 31.17
CA ILE A 63 31.65 26.46 32.52
C ILE A 63 30.33 25.75 32.81
N GLY A 64 30.41 24.60 33.49
CA GLY A 64 29.27 23.86 34.00
C GLY A 64 29.61 23.03 35.24
N ARG A 65 28.57 22.56 35.94
CA ARG A 65 28.69 21.79 37.18
C ARG A 65 27.94 20.46 37.10
N LEU A 66 28.66 19.36 37.33
CA LEU A 66 28.09 18.05 37.65
C LEU A 66 27.85 18.02 39.17
N SER A 67 26.66 18.46 39.59
CA SER A 67 26.33 18.57 41.01
C SER A 67 25.99 17.20 41.60
N CYS A 68 26.80 16.70 42.53
CA CYS A 68 26.64 15.41 43.17
C CYS A 68 27.19 15.44 44.60
N GLU A 69 26.52 14.74 45.51
CA GLU A 69 26.93 14.60 46.91
C GLU A 69 27.60 13.24 47.19
N THR A 70 27.41 12.27 46.30
CA THR A 70 27.99 10.93 46.41
C THR A 70 28.65 10.47 45.12
N VAL A 71 29.54 9.47 45.21
CA VAL A 71 30.16 8.84 44.04
C VAL A 71 29.10 8.15 43.16
N ALA A 72 28.04 7.59 43.75
CA ALA A 72 26.96 6.95 43.00
C ALA A 72 26.20 7.98 42.13
N GLU A 73 25.85 9.14 42.70
CA GLU A 73 25.26 10.24 41.92
C GLU A 73 26.20 10.74 40.83
N GLY A 74 27.50 10.90 41.14
CA GLY A 74 28.50 11.29 40.16
C GLY A 74 28.59 10.31 38.99
N ASN A 75 28.54 9.00 39.25
CA ASN A 75 28.51 7.97 38.21
C ASN A 75 27.25 8.07 37.35
N ILE A 76 26.06 8.28 37.94
CA ILE A 76 24.81 8.45 37.18
C ILE A 76 24.94 9.62 36.18
N LEU A 77 25.50 10.75 36.61
CA LEU A 77 25.70 11.92 35.73
C LEU A 77 26.65 11.61 34.57
N VAL A 78 27.79 10.97 34.86
CA VAL A 78 28.78 10.60 33.84
C VAL A 78 28.23 9.56 32.88
N ASP A 79 27.54 8.53 33.38
CA ASP A 79 26.95 7.45 32.58
C ASP A 79 25.91 8.01 31.60
N LYS A 80 25.10 8.98 32.02
CA LYS A 80 24.17 9.67 31.12
C LYS A 80 24.88 10.39 29.99
N ILE A 81 25.96 11.12 30.27
CA ILE A 81 26.74 11.84 29.25
C ILE A 81 27.37 10.86 28.25
N VAL A 82 27.95 9.77 28.75
CA VAL A 82 28.58 8.74 27.91
C VAL A 82 27.55 7.98 27.07
N ASN A 83 26.37 7.69 27.62
CA ASN A 83 25.32 6.93 26.95
C ASN A 83 24.40 7.79 26.07
N TYR A 84 24.47 9.12 26.17
CA TYR A 84 23.62 10.05 25.40
C TYR A 84 23.63 9.81 23.88
N PRO A 85 24.77 9.50 23.23
CA PRO A 85 24.80 9.14 21.80
C PRO A 85 24.29 7.73 21.49
N GLY A 86 24.15 6.86 22.49
CA GLY A 86 23.98 5.41 22.35
C GLY A 86 22.58 4.93 21.98
N ASP A 87 21.55 5.76 22.12
CA ASP A 87 20.21 5.44 21.63
C ASP A 87 20.14 5.68 20.11
N ASN A 88 19.90 4.61 19.34
CA ASN A 88 19.88 4.64 17.89
C ASN A 88 18.51 4.98 17.28
N SER A 89 17.45 5.15 18.10
CA SER A 89 16.17 5.61 17.57
C SER A 89 16.32 7.04 17.02
N LYS A 90 15.82 7.27 15.80
CA LYS A 90 16.13 8.48 15.03
C LYS A 90 15.32 9.71 15.47
N PHE A 91 14.02 9.52 15.69
CA PHE A 91 13.06 10.62 15.85
C PHE A 91 13.39 11.59 16.99
N TRP A 92 13.75 11.10 18.18
CA TRP A 92 13.99 11.96 19.34
C TRP A 92 15.17 12.92 19.14
N LYS A 93 16.14 12.57 18.29
CA LYS A 93 17.34 13.39 18.01
C LYS A 93 17.01 14.65 17.21
N GLN A 94 15.85 14.68 16.55
CA GLN A 94 15.34 15.79 15.76
C GLN A 94 14.09 16.44 16.41
N ASN A 95 13.70 16.01 17.60
CA ASN A 95 12.55 16.56 18.33
C ASN A 95 13.00 17.57 19.40
N VAL A 96 12.33 18.72 19.46
CA VAL A 96 12.47 19.72 20.53
C VAL A 96 11.13 19.94 21.24
N ILE A 97 11.10 19.77 22.56
CA ILE A 97 9.90 20.03 23.35
C ILE A 97 9.83 21.54 23.67
N LEU A 98 8.71 22.19 23.36
CA LEU A 98 8.45 23.59 23.65
C LEU A 98 7.28 23.70 24.64
N ILE A 99 7.58 24.16 25.86
CA ILE A 99 6.62 24.26 26.96
C ILE A 99 6.36 25.72 27.28
N GLY A 100 5.14 26.18 27.01
CA GLY A 100 4.64 27.49 27.39
C GLY A 100 3.64 27.35 28.54
N SER A 101 3.94 27.97 29.69
CA SER A 101 3.17 27.78 30.92
C SER A 101 2.50 29.09 31.40
N GLY A 102 2.24 29.21 32.71
CA GLY A 102 1.53 30.34 33.33
C GLY A 102 0.72 29.87 34.54
N VAL A 103 0.42 30.76 35.49
CA VAL A 103 -0.47 30.43 36.62
C VAL A 103 -1.94 30.58 36.25
N ASP A 104 -2.26 31.48 35.32
CA ASP A 104 -3.60 31.72 34.79
C ASP A 104 -3.60 32.26 33.34
N ALA A 105 -4.78 32.50 32.79
CA ALA A 105 -4.92 33.07 31.44
C ALA A 105 -4.48 34.54 31.33
N TYR A 106 -4.37 35.27 32.45
CA TYR A 106 -3.90 36.65 32.45
C TYR A 106 -2.40 36.71 32.21
N ASP A 107 -1.61 35.79 32.78
CA ASP A 107 -0.17 35.65 32.50
C ASP A 107 0.10 35.54 31.00
N GLU A 108 -0.61 34.66 30.30
CA GLU A 108 -0.42 34.48 28.86
C GLU A 108 -0.77 35.76 28.08
N SER A 109 -1.76 36.54 28.53
CA SER A 109 -2.10 37.82 27.89
C SER A 109 -0.99 38.87 28.02
N LEU A 110 -0.23 38.83 29.13
CA LEU A 110 0.80 39.81 29.48
C LEU A 110 2.20 39.39 28.99
N LEU A 111 2.60 38.16 29.29
CA LEU A 111 3.96 37.64 29.10
C LEU A 111 4.12 36.89 27.78
N ARG A 112 3.03 36.31 27.25
CA ARG A 112 2.95 35.63 25.94
C ARG A 112 3.94 34.47 25.81
N PHE A 113 3.93 33.56 26.78
CA PHE A 113 4.84 32.42 26.80
C PHE A 113 4.64 31.49 25.61
N ASN A 114 3.39 31.24 25.21
CA ASN A 114 3.07 30.38 24.07
C ASN A 114 3.51 31.02 22.75
N ASP A 115 3.33 32.33 22.59
CA ASP A 115 3.80 33.07 21.41
C ASP A 115 5.32 32.99 21.25
N GLU A 116 6.07 33.13 22.34
CA GLU A 116 7.54 33.09 22.28
C GLU A 116 8.07 31.67 22.01
N CYS A 117 7.34 30.62 22.41
CA CYS A 117 7.64 29.25 21.98
C CYS A 117 7.46 29.08 20.47
N LEU A 118 6.35 29.55 19.90
CA LEU A 118 6.12 29.49 18.46
C LEU A 118 7.14 30.32 17.67
N LEU A 119 7.57 31.46 18.21
CA LEU A 119 8.64 32.24 17.58
C LEU A 119 9.98 31.49 17.52
N ILE A 120 10.31 30.67 18.53
CA ILE A 120 11.47 29.77 18.46
C ILE A 120 11.28 28.77 17.33
N ASP A 121 10.10 28.16 17.26
CA ASP A 121 9.77 27.15 16.27
C ASP A 121 9.90 27.67 14.83
N ASP A 122 9.22 28.79 14.56
CA ASP A 122 9.17 29.44 13.25
C ASP A 122 10.54 29.98 12.80
N SER A 123 11.36 30.46 13.73
CA SER A 123 12.63 31.13 13.40
C SER A 123 13.80 30.17 13.29
N TYR A 124 13.81 29.08 14.08
CA TYR A 124 15.02 28.26 14.26
C TYR A 124 14.79 26.75 14.10
N LEU A 125 13.58 26.23 14.25
CA LEU A 125 13.33 24.79 14.15
C LEU A 125 12.82 24.41 12.77
N ILE A 126 11.66 24.96 12.38
CA ILE A 126 11.01 24.68 11.09
C ILE A 126 11.95 24.95 9.89
N PRO A 127 12.70 26.08 9.82
CA PRO A 127 13.59 26.35 8.68
C PRO A 127 14.73 25.33 8.50
N HIS A 128 15.11 24.66 9.60
CA HIS A 128 16.16 23.65 9.62
C HIS A 128 15.61 22.22 9.60
N GLY A 129 14.29 22.08 9.49
CA GLY A 129 13.60 20.79 9.45
C GLY A 129 13.56 20.08 10.80
N VAL A 130 13.60 20.81 11.92
CA VAL A 130 13.56 20.23 13.26
C VAL A 130 12.12 20.15 13.74
N TYR A 131 11.69 18.97 14.20
CA TYR A 131 10.35 18.76 14.73
C TYR A 131 10.21 19.36 16.13
N SER A 132 9.02 19.85 16.49
CA SER A 132 8.77 20.32 17.85
C SER A 132 7.43 19.86 18.44
N THR A 133 7.52 19.12 19.55
CA THR A 133 6.39 18.82 20.43
C THR A 133 6.03 20.07 21.25
N LYS A 134 4.78 20.55 21.15
CA LYS A 134 4.33 21.78 21.83
C LYS A 134 3.32 21.47 22.92
N ILE A 135 3.51 22.08 24.10
CA ILE A 135 2.64 21.91 25.27
C ILE A 135 2.39 23.27 25.88
N PHE A 136 1.15 23.75 25.76
CA PHE A 136 0.76 25.10 26.14
C PHE A 136 -0.32 25.11 27.22
N ARG A 137 -0.08 25.85 28.30
CA ARG A 137 -1.11 26.19 29.28
C ARG A 137 -1.81 27.47 28.85
N PHE A 138 -3.11 27.52 29.14
CA PHE A 138 -3.98 28.67 28.84
C PHE A 138 -3.87 29.22 27.41
N PRO A 139 -3.92 28.37 26.36
CA PRO A 139 -3.86 28.84 24.98
C PRO A 139 -5.02 29.82 24.70
N ASN A 140 -4.70 31.05 24.32
CA ASN A 140 -5.66 32.12 24.10
C ASN A 140 -5.93 32.42 22.61
N LYS A 141 -5.31 31.66 21.69
CA LYS A 141 -5.47 31.76 20.24
C LYS A 141 -5.92 30.43 19.65
N PRO A 142 -6.80 30.42 18.63
CA PRO A 142 -7.25 29.17 17.98
C PRO A 142 -6.10 28.28 17.48
N THR A 143 -5.01 28.88 17.01
CA THR A 143 -3.81 28.17 16.54
C THR A 143 -3.07 27.43 17.65
N HIS A 144 -3.28 27.81 18.91
CA HIS A 144 -2.59 27.21 20.07
C HIS A 144 -3.45 26.12 20.74
N VAL A 145 -4.77 26.16 20.55
CA VAL A 145 -5.73 25.24 21.19
C VAL A 145 -5.37 23.77 20.99
N PRO A 146 -4.88 23.30 19.82
CA PRO A 146 -4.47 21.91 19.64
C PRO A 146 -3.31 21.47 20.54
N PHE A 147 -2.53 22.41 21.08
CA PHE A 147 -1.36 22.13 21.93
C PHE A 147 -1.66 22.27 23.43
N VAL A 148 -2.93 22.36 23.82
CA VAL A 148 -3.31 22.47 25.23
C VAL A 148 -2.81 21.26 26.02
N GLY A 149 -2.14 21.50 27.14
CA GLY A 149 -1.63 20.40 27.97
C GLY A 149 -1.14 20.84 29.35
N GLY A 150 -0.67 19.86 30.13
CA GLY A 150 -0.17 20.01 31.49
C GLY A 150 0.81 18.89 31.86
N PRO A 151 0.88 18.50 33.16
CA PRO A 151 1.90 17.56 33.63
C PRO A 151 1.95 16.22 32.88
N ASN A 152 0.80 15.68 32.47
CA ASN A 152 0.73 14.40 31.78
C ASN A 152 1.25 14.49 30.35
N GLU A 153 0.88 15.54 29.63
CA GLU A 153 1.38 15.81 28.27
C GLU A 153 2.89 16.07 28.31
N ILE A 154 3.41 16.71 29.35
CA ILE A 154 4.87 16.86 29.56
C ILE A 154 5.51 15.48 29.77
N LYS A 155 4.98 14.63 30.66
CA LYS A 155 5.50 13.26 30.86
C LYS A 155 5.47 12.44 29.58
N ALA A 156 4.40 12.54 28.79
CA ALA A 156 4.25 11.86 27.52
C ALA A 156 5.31 12.33 26.50
N ALA A 157 5.48 13.64 26.33
CA ALA A 157 6.47 14.22 25.43
C ALA A 157 7.91 13.83 25.81
N PHE A 158 8.25 13.84 27.10
CA PHE A 158 9.54 13.34 27.54
C PHE A 158 9.69 11.85 27.23
N SER A 159 8.65 11.04 27.47
CA SER A 159 8.70 9.59 27.18
C SER A 159 8.89 9.28 25.70
N GLU A 160 8.34 10.11 24.80
CA GLU A 160 8.63 10.06 23.34
C GLU A 160 10.11 10.37 23.06
N GLY A 161 10.68 11.31 23.82
CA GLY A 161 12.09 11.68 23.78
C GLY A 161 12.34 12.91 22.92
N ALA A 162 13.36 13.69 23.32
CA ALA A 162 13.76 14.90 22.61
C ALA A 162 15.24 15.20 22.83
N VAL A 163 15.86 15.87 21.86
CA VAL A 163 17.25 16.34 21.97
C VAL A 163 17.35 17.55 22.88
N MET A 164 16.30 18.38 22.88
CA MET A 164 16.19 19.58 23.72
C MET A 164 14.77 19.75 24.26
N ALA A 165 14.64 20.40 25.42
CA ALA A 165 13.36 20.88 25.93
C ALA A 165 13.51 22.33 26.41
N ASN A 166 12.61 23.21 25.98
CA ASN A 166 12.57 24.59 26.41
C ASN A 166 11.33 24.87 27.25
N TYR A 167 11.52 25.50 28.40
CA TYR A 167 10.45 25.92 29.30
C TYR A 167 10.40 27.44 29.45
N TYR A 168 9.23 28.01 29.16
CA TYR A 168 8.87 29.40 29.42
C TYR A 168 7.71 29.47 30.42
N GLY A 169 7.95 30.05 31.59
CA GLY A 169 6.91 30.18 32.62
C GLY A 169 7.44 30.62 33.98
N HIS A 170 6.65 30.36 35.02
CA HIS A 170 7.03 30.60 36.41
C HIS A 170 7.65 29.35 37.04
N GLY A 171 8.30 29.50 38.19
CA GLY A 171 9.02 28.40 38.79
C GLY A 171 9.60 28.77 40.15
N GLY A 172 10.10 27.74 40.80
CA GLY A 172 10.83 27.83 42.06
C GLY A 172 11.75 26.62 42.19
N GLY A 173 12.54 26.58 43.27
CA GLY A 173 13.58 25.56 43.46
C GLY A 173 13.12 24.09 43.32
N TYR A 174 11.82 23.80 43.43
CA TYR A 174 11.23 22.45 43.35
C TYR A 174 10.35 22.20 42.11
N GLN A 175 10.05 23.21 41.28
CA GLN A 175 8.99 23.08 40.25
C GLN A 175 9.06 24.10 39.09
N TRP A 176 8.48 23.68 37.97
CA TRP A 176 7.91 24.55 36.93
C TRP A 176 6.44 24.82 37.24
N ASP A 177 6.14 26.06 37.65
CA ASP A 177 4.87 26.52 38.22
C ASP A 177 3.96 25.42 38.82
N PHE A 178 2.70 25.32 38.41
CA PHE A 178 1.80 24.21 38.77
C PHE A 178 1.73 23.15 37.65
N SER A 179 2.68 23.17 36.71
CA SER A 179 2.68 22.32 35.52
C SER A 179 3.58 21.08 35.66
N PHE A 180 4.64 21.14 36.47
CA PHE A 180 5.57 20.02 36.64
C PHE A 180 6.45 20.19 37.89
N ASN A 181 6.54 19.20 38.76
CA ASN A 181 7.37 19.24 39.98
C ASN A 181 8.36 18.06 40.05
N ASN A 182 9.19 18.00 41.10
CA ASN A 182 10.16 16.91 41.25
C ASN A 182 9.53 15.50 41.28
N ASP A 183 8.34 15.33 41.85
CA ASP A 183 7.67 14.02 41.92
C ASP A 183 7.27 13.53 40.52
N ASP A 184 7.00 14.45 39.59
CA ASP A 184 6.76 14.13 38.19
C ASP A 184 8.05 13.72 37.45
N ILE A 185 9.22 14.28 37.82
CA ILE A 185 10.54 13.87 37.26
C ILE A 185 10.78 12.37 37.53
N TYR A 186 10.48 11.91 38.74
CA TYR A 186 10.65 10.50 39.11
C TYR A 186 9.72 9.55 38.32
N GLN A 187 8.64 10.06 37.74
CA GLN A 187 7.69 9.31 36.91
C GLN A 187 8.04 9.33 35.41
N LEU A 188 9.09 10.05 34.99
CA LEU A 188 9.52 10.07 33.60
C LEU A 188 9.96 8.68 33.13
N ASN A 189 9.71 8.37 31.86
CA ASN A 189 10.07 7.09 31.24
C ASN A 189 10.83 7.29 29.92
N ASN A 190 11.68 8.31 29.85
CA ASN A 190 12.39 8.68 28.63
C ASN A 190 13.69 7.91 28.37
N GLY A 191 14.12 7.04 29.30
CA GLY A 191 15.30 6.20 29.12
C GLY A 191 16.56 7.03 28.80
N ASN A 192 17.32 6.58 27.80
CA ASN A 192 18.51 7.30 27.31
C ASN A 192 18.20 8.47 26.35
N LYS A 193 16.92 8.78 26.07
CA LYS A 193 16.49 9.92 25.25
C LYS A 193 16.41 11.18 26.11
N LEU A 194 17.58 11.66 26.52
CA LEU A 194 17.75 12.65 27.59
C LEU A 194 17.89 14.08 27.04
N PRO A 195 16.87 14.95 27.08
CA PRO A 195 16.99 16.28 26.51
C PRO A 195 18.01 17.15 27.26
N PHE A 196 18.63 18.08 26.54
CA PHE A 196 19.21 19.29 27.13
C PHE A 196 18.09 20.29 27.44
N ILE A 197 17.99 20.75 28.68
CA ILE A 197 16.86 21.58 29.12
C ILE A 197 17.28 23.05 29.23
N THR A 198 16.54 23.96 28.57
CA THR A 198 16.57 25.40 28.86
C THR A 198 15.37 25.78 29.72
N SER A 199 15.63 26.27 30.93
CA SER A 199 14.60 26.64 31.90
C SER A 199 14.62 28.15 32.16
N VAL A 200 13.75 28.89 31.47
CA VAL A 200 13.61 30.34 31.68
C VAL A 200 12.62 30.60 32.80
N THR A 201 13.10 30.42 34.02
CA THR A 201 12.35 30.75 35.22
C THR A 201 13.26 30.86 36.45
N CYS A 202 12.69 31.21 37.61
CA CYS A 202 13.44 31.51 38.82
C CYS A 202 13.87 30.23 39.58
N TYR A 203 15.09 30.24 40.14
CA TYR A 203 15.63 29.28 41.11
C TYR A 203 15.72 27.79 40.69
N THR A 204 15.45 27.44 39.44
CA THR A 204 15.50 26.02 38.99
C THR A 204 16.90 25.43 38.96
N ALA A 205 17.95 26.26 39.09
CA ALA A 205 19.35 25.85 39.20
C ALA A 205 20.03 26.45 40.44
N HIS A 206 19.31 26.65 41.55
CA HIS A 206 19.82 27.18 42.82
C HIS A 206 20.59 26.12 43.63
N PHE A 207 21.71 25.65 43.09
CA PHE A 207 22.44 24.44 43.53
C PHE A 207 23.09 24.51 44.93
N ASP A 208 22.97 25.60 45.67
CA ASP A 208 23.34 25.66 47.10
C ASP A 208 22.21 25.21 48.04
N ASP A 209 21.00 24.97 47.51
CA ASP A 209 19.83 24.47 48.23
C ASP A 209 19.56 22.97 48.00
N GLN A 210 18.70 22.34 48.82
CA GLN A 210 18.38 20.92 48.72
C GLN A 210 17.28 20.61 47.70
N ASN A 211 17.40 19.47 47.01
CA ASN A 211 16.41 18.96 46.05
C ASN A 211 16.07 19.94 44.91
N VAL A 212 17.08 20.64 44.40
CA VAL A 212 16.93 21.64 43.34
C VAL A 212 16.46 20.97 42.05
N PHE A 213 15.46 21.55 41.42
CA PHE A 213 14.74 21.00 40.28
C PHE A 213 15.67 20.54 39.14
N GLY A 214 16.61 21.38 38.71
CA GLY A 214 17.58 21.04 37.67
C GLY A 214 18.58 19.95 38.09
N GLU A 215 18.91 19.85 39.37
CA GLU A 215 19.74 18.75 39.87
C GLU A 215 18.98 17.43 39.86
N GLN A 216 17.70 17.42 40.25
CA GLN A 216 16.88 16.20 40.25
C GLN A 216 16.70 15.65 38.83
N PHE A 217 16.45 16.54 37.87
CA PHE A 217 16.39 16.21 36.45
C PHE A 217 17.66 15.48 35.95
N ASN A 218 18.84 15.91 36.42
CA ASN A 218 20.11 15.30 36.07
C ASN A 218 20.44 14.04 36.93
N LYS A 219 20.14 14.04 38.23
CA LYS A 219 20.53 12.99 39.20
C LYS A 219 19.66 11.72 39.11
N VAL A 220 18.44 11.80 38.59
CA VAL A 220 17.55 10.62 38.50
C VAL A 220 18.10 9.56 37.53
N GLU A 221 18.29 8.33 37.99
CA GLU A 221 18.93 7.27 37.20
C GLU A 221 18.09 6.86 35.97
N GLY A 222 18.72 6.79 34.79
CA GLY A 222 18.14 6.25 33.56
C GLY A 222 16.98 7.05 32.94
N LYS A 223 16.72 8.29 33.39
CA LYS A 223 15.65 9.18 32.89
C LYS A 223 15.95 10.65 33.19
N GLY A 224 15.03 11.57 32.89
CA GLY A 224 15.21 13.00 33.16
C GLY A 224 15.99 13.68 32.03
N SER A 225 17.04 14.44 32.34
CA SER A 225 17.87 15.18 31.37
C SER A 225 19.33 14.78 31.39
N VAL A 226 20.03 15.13 30.31
CA VAL A 226 21.50 15.02 30.21
C VAL A 226 22.19 16.26 30.77
N SER A 227 21.54 17.42 30.69
CA SER A 227 22.01 18.70 31.21
C SER A 227 20.86 19.69 31.33
N PHE A 228 21.02 20.65 32.25
CA PHE A 228 19.99 21.62 32.61
C PHE A 228 20.60 23.02 32.71
N TRP A 229 20.13 23.95 31.89
CA TRP A 229 20.52 25.36 31.92
C TRP A 229 19.37 26.20 32.46
N GLY A 230 19.54 26.72 33.67
CA GLY A 230 18.52 27.48 34.39
C GLY A 230 19.12 28.61 35.20
N SER A 231 18.35 29.17 36.14
CA SER A 231 18.83 30.26 36.99
C SER A 231 19.02 29.81 38.43
N SER A 232 20.14 30.23 39.03
CA SER A 232 20.36 30.08 40.47
C SER A 232 19.62 31.11 41.31
N ALA A 233 19.02 32.15 40.72
CA ALA A 233 18.28 33.17 41.45
C ALA A 233 17.01 33.64 40.72
N LEU A 234 16.48 34.80 41.14
CA LEU A 234 15.39 35.48 40.45
C LEU A 234 15.78 35.88 39.01
N THR A 235 14.97 35.45 38.04
CA THR A 235 15.12 35.80 36.62
C THR A 235 14.11 36.82 36.16
N TRP A 236 14.43 37.55 35.10
CA TRP A 236 13.50 38.42 34.41
C TRP A 236 13.17 37.92 33.01
N TRP A 237 11.87 37.87 32.71
CA TRP A 237 11.33 37.36 31.46
C TRP A 237 11.98 37.99 30.22
N SER A 238 12.18 39.31 30.23
CA SER A 238 12.74 40.05 29.08
C SER A 238 14.14 39.60 28.71
N GLN A 239 15.00 39.28 29.68
CA GLN A 239 16.38 38.83 29.42
C GLN A 239 16.43 37.34 29.13
N GLY A 240 15.69 36.53 29.90
CA GLY A 240 15.66 35.08 29.71
C GLY A 240 15.19 34.65 28.32
N LYS A 241 14.17 35.34 27.77
CA LYS A 241 13.71 35.06 26.40
C LYS A 241 14.72 35.46 25.32
N ILE A 242 15.48 36.54 25.52
CA ILE A 242 16.52 36.96 24.57
C ILE A 242 17.68 35.96 24.61
N MET A 243 18.17 35.59 25.80
CA MET A 243 19.22 34.60 25.97
C MET A 243 18.85 33.27 25.30
N THR A 244 17.62 32.80 25.51
CA THR A 244 17.18 31.52 24.93
C THR A 244 17.09 31.61 23.41
N LYS A 245 16.52 32.67 22.84
CA LYS A 245 16.51 32.85 21.37
C LYS A 245 17.91 32.88 20.77
N GLU A 246 18.83 33.55 21.44
CA GLU A 246 20.23 33.61 21.03
C GLU A 246 20.94 32.25 21.12
N PHE A 247 20.61 31.47 22.14
CA PHE A 247 21.07 30.08 22.23
C PHE A 247 20.54 29.21 21.09
N PHE A 248 19.24 29.27 20.78
CA PHE A 248 18.67 28.57 19.64
C PHE A 248 19.29 29.02 18.31
N ARG A 249 19.51 30.33 18.12
CA ARG A 249 20.25 30.85 16.95
C ARG A 249 21.65 30.24 16.84
N ASN A 250 22.39 30.18 17.94
CA ASN A 250 23.73 29.59 17.95
C ASN A 250 23.70 28.09 17.62
N VAL A 251 22.74 27.34 18.16
CA VAL A 251 22.59 25.90 17.90
C VAL A 251 22.19 25.63 16.45
N PHE A 252 21.14 26.27 15.94
CA PHE A 252 20.54 25.91 14.65
C PHE A 252 21.11 26.72 13.48
N ASP A 253 21.24 28.04 13.58
CA ASP A 253 21.77 28.87 12.48
C ASP A 253 23.29 28.79 12.39
N ASN A 254 23.98 28.93 13.53
CA ASN A 254 25.45 28.93 13.59
C ASN A 254 26.05 27.52 13.76
N LYS A 255 25.21 26.48 13.88
CA LYS A 255 25.59 25.06 13.99
C LYS A 255 26.56 24.76 15.13
N LYS A 256 26.36 25.44 16.28
CA LYS A 256 27.14 25.25 17.50
C LYS A 256 26.48 24.20 18.39
N TYR A 257 26.77 22.93 18.12
CA TYR A 257 26.12 21.80 18.82
C TYR A 257 26.73 21.48 20.19
N VAL A 258 27.92 22.00 20.51
CA VAL A 258 28.49 21.89 21.85
C VAL A 258 27.80 22.90 22.77
N THR A 259 27.06 22.40 23.77
CA THR A 259 26.16 23.21 24.59
C THR A 259 26.87 24.34 25.33
N GLY A 260 28.05 24.08 25.91
CA GLY A 260 28.83 25.11 26.57
C GLY A 260 29.38 26.18 25.62
N GLU A 261 29.72 25.83 24.37
CA GLU A 261 30.15 26.80 23.35
C GLU A 261 28.97 27.70 22.95
N ALA A 262 27.79 27.12 22.71
CA ALA A 262 26.58 27.86 22.39
C ALA A 262 26.16 28.79 23.55
N ILE A 263 26.22 28.33 24.80
CA ILE A 263 25.94 29.17 25.98
C ILE A 263 26.98 30.30 26.11
N PHE A 264 28.26 29.99 25.92
CA PHE A 264 29.33 30.99 25.95
C PHE A 264 29.06 32.11 24.93
N LEU A 265 28.82 31.76 23.66
CA LEU A 265 28.51 32.72 22.60
C LEU A 265 27.27 33.54 22.92
N THR A 266 26.23 32.91 23.45
CA THR A 266 25.02 33.60 23.90
C THR A 266 25.33 34.62 25.00
N LYS A 267 26.09 34.24 26.04
CA LYS A 267 26.47 35.15 27.13
C LYS A 267 27.36 36.29 26.65
N SER A 268 28.25 36.06 25.68
CA SER A 268 29.13 37.09 25.11
C SER A 268 28.39 38.22 24.39
N LEU A 269 27.14 38.02 23.97
CA LEU A 269 26.32 39.06 23.35
C LEU A 269 25.83 40.11 24.35
N PHE A 270 25.79 39.78 25.64
CA PHE A 270 25.30 40.66 26.69
C PHE A 270 26.46 41.50 27.26
N SER A 271 27.08 42.33 26.41
CA SER A 271 28.02 43.35 26.86
C SER A 271 27.26 44.58 27.34
N ALA A 272 27.06 44.72 28.65
CA ALA A 272 26.51 45.95 29.19
C ALA A 272 27.12 46.28 30.53
N ASN A 273 27.55 47.54 30.69
CA ASN A 273 27.88 48.17 31.97
C ASN A 273 26.65 48.32 32.90
N ASP A 274 25.57 47.58 32.64
CA ASP A 274 24.32 47.61 33.38
C ASP A 274 24.28 46.44 34.39
N PRO A 275 24.24 46.73 35.70
CA PRO A 275 24.23 45.72 36.76
C PRO A 275 23.09 44.69 36.62
N PHE A 276 21.96 45.08 36.02
CA PHE A 276 20.82 44.19 35.83
C PHE A 276 21.12 43.07 34.84
N THR A 277 21.55 43.39 33.61
CA THR A 277 21.92 42.38 32.60
C THR A 277 23.09 41.52 33.04
N ILE A 278 24.08 42.11 33.72
CA ILE A 278 25.20 41.37 34.32
C ILE A 278 24.67 40.32 35.30
N SER A 279 23.74 40.68 36.18
CA SER A 279 23.18 39.74 37.16
C SER A 279 22.49 38.56 36.48
N GLN A 280 21.73 38.79 35.41
CA GLN A 280 21.04 37.72 34.68
C GLN A 280 22.04 36.78 33.98
N THR A 281 23.12 37.32 33.42
CA THR A 281 24.17 36.56 32.75
C THR A 281 24.97 35.70 33.74
N ALA A 282 25.34 36.28 34.89
CA ALA A 282 26.12 35.60 35.92
C ALA A 282 25.33 34.49 36.62
N LEU A 283 24.00 34.64 36.75
CA LEU A 283 23.13 33.70 37.48
C LEU A 283 22.55 32.59 36.58
N ALA A 284 22.66 32.73 35.25
CA ALA A 284 22.33 31.68 34.29
C ALA A 284 23.37 30.54 34.37
N THR A 285 23.00 29.47 35.07
CA THR A 285 23.88 28.38 35.51
C THR A 285 23.62 27.11 34.71
N LEU A 286 24.69 26.51 34.19
CA LEU A 286 24.66 25.20 33.57
C LEU A 286 24.95 24.11 34.61
N LEU A 287 23.93 23.33 34.96
CA LEU A 287 24.07 22.06 35.67
C LEU A 287 24.24 20.97 34.61
N GLY A 288 25.47 20.53 34.39
CA GLY A 288 25.82 19.65 33.29
C GLY A 288 27.28 19.79 32.83
N ASP A 289 27.64 19.02 31.82
CA ASP A 289 28.95 19.08 31.17
C ASP A 289 28.95 20.14 30.06
N PRO A 290 29.75 21.22 30.16
CA PRO A 290 29.87 22.23 29.11
C PRO A 290 30.48 21.69 27.80
N ALA A 291 31.12 20.52 27.81
CA ALA A 291 31.66 19.87 26.61
C ALA A 291 30.63 18.95 25.92
N LEU A 292 29.41 18.82 26.44
CA LEU A 292 28.36 17.99 25.86
C LEU A 292 27.97 18.50 24.45
N GLU A 293 28.12 17.64 23.45
CA GLU A 293 27.60 17.85 22.08
C GLU A 293 26.17 17.29 21.97
N LEU A 294 25.23 18.12 21.52
CA LEU A 294 23.87 17.70 21.20
C LEU A 294 23.90 16.69 20.06
N VAL A 295 23.14 15.59 20.19
CA VAL A 295 23.08 14.51 19.19
C VAL A 295 22.17 14.84 18.01
N LEU A 296 22.11 16.11 17.62
CA LEU A 296 21.37 16.57 16.45
C LEU A 296 21.88 15.88 15.17
N PRO A 297 21.01 15.54 14.22
CA PRO A 297 21.44 15.03 12.91
C PRO A 297 22.37 16.02 12.20
N LYS A 298 23.40 15.50 11.51
CA LYS A 298 24.35 16.33 10.74
C LYS A 298 24.03 16.35 9.24
N PHE A 299 23.23 15.39 8.79
CA PHE A 299 22.81 15.17 7.41
C PHE A 299 21.27 15.02 7.37
N PRO A 300 20.62 15.15 6.19
CA PRO A 300 19.25 14.64 6.01
C PRO A 300 19.19 13.13 6.31
N ASP A 301 17.99 12.61 6.52
CA ASP A 301 17.72 11.18 6.74
C ASP A 301 16.35 10.85 6.17
N PHE A 302 16.31 10.42 4.91
CA PHE A 302 15.03 10.21 4.22
C PHE A 302 14.41 8.87 4.61
N VAL A 303 13.12 8.88 4.90
CA VAL A 303 12.40 7.68 5.35
C VAL A 303 11.10 7.53 4.60
N VAL A 304 10.85 6.33 4.07
CA VAL A 304 9.57 5.94 3.46
C VAL A 304 9.14 4.57 4.00
N ASN A 305 7.87 4.43 4.36
CA ASN A 305 7.27 3.15 4.78
C ASN A 305 6.20 2.69 3.77
N ALA A 306 5.79 1.42 3.78
CA ALA A 306 4.74 0.95 2.88
C ALA A 306 3.41 1.70 3.09
N SER A 307 3.11 2.13 4.32
CA SER A 307 1.93 2.94 4.66
C SER A 307 1.92 4.33 4.02
N ASP A 308 3.09 4.81 3.57
CA ASP A 308 3.23 6.12 2.94
C ASP A 308 2.96 6.09 1.42
N ILE A 309 2.86 4.89 0.85
CA ILE A 309 2.51 4.66 -0.55
C ILE A 309 1.00 4.41 -0.61
N SER A 310 0.26 5.24 -1.35
CA SER A 310 -1.17 5.07 -1.55
C SER A 310 -1.55 5.32 -3.00
N ILE A 311 -2.68 4.73 -3.41
CA ILE A 311 -3.23 4.90 -4.76
C ILE A 311 -4.62 5.54 -4.72
N TYR A 312 -4.96 6.23 -5.79
CA TYR A 312 -6.32 6.68 -6.05
C TYR A 312 -6.69 6.45 -7.52
N PRO A 313 -7.85 5.81 -7.81
CA PRO A 313 -8.80 5.21 -6.86
C PRO A 313 -8.21 4.00 -6.11
N GLU A 314 -8.80 3.62 -4.97
CA GLU A 314 -8.32 2.48 -4.14
C GLU A 314 -8.54 1.11 -4.79
N SER A 315 -9.57 0.99 -5.63
CA SER A 315 -9.88 -0.21 -6.42
C SER A 315 -9.87 0.12 -7.91
N PRO A 316 -8.69 0.35 -8.51
CA PRO A 316 -8.58 0.83 -9.88
C PRO A 316 -8.89 -0.25 -10.92
N LEU A 317 -9.48 0.18 -12.03
CA LEU A 317 -9.63 -0.63 -13.23
C LEU A 317 -8.42 -0.45 -14.16
N VAL A 318 -8.17 -1.42 -15.04
CA VAL A 318 -7.11 -1.32 -16.06
C VAL A 318 -7.30 -0.12 -17.02
N THR A 319 -8.52 0.39 -17.13
CA THR A 319 -8.86 1.58 -17.93
C THR A 319 -8.59 2.91 -17.20
N ASP A 320 -8.30 2.87 -15.89
CA ASP A 320 -8.11 4.06 -15.08
C ASP A 320 -6.69 4.61 -15.20
N THR A 321 -6.56 5.94 -15.08
CA THR A 321 -5.27 6.57 -14.78
C THR A 321 -5.14 6.70 -13.26
N ILE A 322 -4.31 5.84 -12.68
CA ILE A 322 -4.10 5.71 -11.24
C ILE A 322 -3.14 6.79 -10.76
N SER A 323 -3.46 7.44 -9.64
CA SER A 323 -2.56 8.39 -8.98
C SER A 323 -1.87 7.68 -7.82
N VAL A 324 -0.55 7.59 -7.85
CA VAL A 324 0.24 6.97 -6.78
C VAL A 324 0.90 8.07 -5.97
N LYS A 325 0.47 8.27 -4.73
CA LYS A 325 1.05 9.25 -3.80
C LYS A 325 2.04 8.56 -2.88
N ILE A 326 3.22 9.15 -2.73
CA ILE A 326 4.28 8.66 -1.85
C ILE A 326 4.60 9.80 -0.88
N LYS A 327 4.38 9.59 0.42
CA LYS A 327 4.84 10.50 1.47
C LYS A 327 6.27 10.12 1.89
N ILE A 328 7.10 11.11 2.15
CA ILE A 328 8.51 10.90 2.48
C ILE A 328 8.82 11.79 3.68
N ARG A 329 9.41 11.19 4.72
CA ARG A 329 9.88 11.92 5.89
C ARG A 329 11.37 12.24 5.75
N ASN A 330 11.81 13.30 6.41
CA ASN A 330 13.21 13.58 6.63
C ASN A 330 13.43 13.68 8.14
N LEU A 331 14.07 12.66 8.72
CA LEU A 331 14.43 12.59 10.14
C LEU A 331 15.77 13.28 10.46
N GLY A 332 16.33 13.98 9.48
CA GLY A 332 17.57 14.74 9.56
C GLY A 332 17.36 16.24 9.36
N LEU A 333 18.42 16.97 9.01
CA LEU A 333 18.28 18.40 8.72
C LEU A 333 17.78 18.66 7.29
N THR A 334 17.32 19.88 7.02
CA THR A 334 17.16 20.35 5.64
C THR A 334 18.49 20.25 4.89
N PHE A 335 18.42 19.93 3.59
CA PHE A 335 19.59 19.54 2.82
C PHE A 335 19.95 20.59 1.75
N PRO A 336 21.26 20.71 1.41
CA PRO A 336 21.75 21.78 0.54
C PRO A 336 21.51 21.54 -0.96
N GLY A 337 20.99 20.37 -1.37
CA GLY A 337 20.69 20.05 -2.76
C GLY A 337 19.40 20.70 -3.26
N ASP A 338 19.32 20.99 -4.56
CA ASP A 338 18.10 21.54 -5.19
C ASP A 338 16.87 20.64 -4.96
N SER A 339 17.06 19.31 -4.99
CA SER A 339 16.00 18.32 -4.80
C SER A 339 16.52 16.90 -4.59
N VAL A 340 15.74 16.03 -3.93
CA VAL A 340 15.98 14.59 -3.81
C VAL A 340 15.19 13.81 -4.87
N SER A 341 15.78 12.76 -5.44
CA SER A 341 15.13 11.90 -6.43
C SER A 341 14.22 10.87 -5.78
N VAL A 342 13.01 10.70 -6.32
CA VAL A 342 12.05 9.66 -5.96
C VAL A 342 11.75 8.83 -7.19
N GLN A 343 12.12 7.55 -7.19
CA GLN A 343 11.82 6.60 -8.24
C GLN A 343 10.67 5.68 -7.81
N LEU A 344 9.72 5.45 -8.70
CA LEU A 344 8.63 4.51 -8.48
C LEU A 344 8.72 3.36 -9.50
N VAL A 345 8.79 2.13 -9.00
CA VAL A 345 8.84 0.90 -9.80
C VAL A 345 7.59 0.08 -9.53
N ALA A 346 6.88 -0.31 -10.60
CA ALA A 346 5.76 -1.23 -10.52
C ALA A 346 6.24 -2.63 -10.93
N THR A 347 5.96 -3.63 -10.10
CA THR A 347 6.29 -5.04 -10.36
C THR A 347 5.08 -5.92 -10.12
N SER A 348 4.78 -6.82 -11.04
CA SER A 348 3.82 -7.91 -10.90
C SER A 348 4.54 -9.24 -11.16
N ALA A 349 3.82 -10.38 -11.12
CA ALA A 349 4.41 -11.69 -11.40
C ALA A 349 5.11 -11.77 -12.77
N ASP A 350 4.55 -11.10 -13.80
CA ASP A 350 4.99 -11.24 -15.19
C ASP A 350 5.63 -9.96 -15.79
N THR A 351 5.68 -8.84 -15.05
CA THR A 351 6.24 -7.56 -15.53
C THR A 351 6.92 -6.75 -14.42
N SER A 352 7.99 -6.02 -14.75
CA SER A 352 8.61 -5.03 -13.86
C SER A 352 9.09 -3.84 -14.69
N TYR A 353 8.70 -2.62 -14.31
CA TYR A 353 9.07 -1.41 -15.02
C TYR A 353 9.03 -0.17 -14.12
N THR A 354 9.82 0.85 -14.47
CA THR A 354 9.77 2.16 -13.80
C THR A 354 8.53 2.92 -14.26
N VAL A 355 7.67 3.29 -13.32
CA VAL A 355 6.52 4.18 -13.55
C VAL A 355 7.01 5.60 -13.84
N GLY A 356 8.02 6.05 -13.10
CA GLY A 356 8.69 7.32 -13.36
C GLY A 356 9.69 7.69 -12.28
N ILE A 357 10.35 8.83 -12.48
CA ILE A 357 11.24 9.48 -11.52
C ILE A 357 10.76 10.91 -11.33
N LYS A 358 10.65 11.37 -10.08
CA LYS A 358 10.34 12.75 -9.73
C LYS A 358 11.41 13.33 -8.81
N LYS A 359 11.50 14.65 -8.78
CA LYS A 359 12.37 15.41 -7.89
C LYS A 359 11.53 16.16 -6.88
N LEU A 360 11.91 16.10 -5.62
CA LEU A 360 11.26 16.75 -4.49
C LEU A 360 12.23 17.78 -3.91
N SER A 361 11.85 19.06 -3.87
CA SER A 361 12.70 20.14 -3.33
C SER A 361 13.09 19.89 -1.88
N SER A 362 14.12 20.59 -1.35
CA SER A 362 14.46 20.52 0.08
C SER A 362 13.25 20.74 0.98
N PHE A 363 13.05 19.82 1.93
CA PHE A 363 11.94 19.81 2.87
C PHE A 363 12.44 19.38 4.27
N GLY A 364 11.70 19.83 5.29
CA GLY A 364 12.06 19.64 6.70
C GLY A 364 11.62 18.29 7.25
N GLU A 365 10.32 18.13 7.52
CA GLU A 365 9.78 16.94 8.18
C GLU A 365 9.13 15.95 7.20
N LEU A 366 8.18 16.42 6.39
CA LEU A 366 7.33 15.57 5.55
C LEU A 366 6.98 16.31 4.26
N ASP A 367 7.14 15.64 3.13
CA ASP A 367 6.58 16.08 1.86
C ASP A 367 6.14 14.86 1.03
N SER A 368 5.61 15.06 -0.18
CA SER A 368 5.08 13.98 -1.00
C SER A 368 5.19 14.23 -2.49
N VAL A 369 5.32 13.15 -3.24
CA VAL A 369 5.24 13.16 -4.72
C VAL A 369 4.04 12.34 -5.18
N VAL A 370 3.50 12.70 -6.35
CA VAL A 370 2.39 11.96 -6.98
C VAL A 370 2.77 11.55 -8.39
N PHE A 371 2.68 10.26 -8.70
CA PHE A 371 2.87 9.70 -10.03
C PHE A 371 1.52 9.42 -10.71
N ARG A 372 1.48 9.47 -12.04
CA ARG A 372 0.36 8.97 -12.84
C ARG A 372 0.79 7.64 -13.45
N TRP A 373 -0.01 6.60 -13.21
CA TRP A 373 0.28 5.23 -13.62
C TRP A 373 -0.92 4.67 -14.36
N ALA A 374 -0.68 4.06 -15.52
CA ALA A 374 -1.69 3.39 -16.33
C ALA A 374 -1.21 1.95 -16.59
N PRO A 375 -1.70 0.96 -15.82
CA PRO A 375 -1.39 -0.45 -16.05
C PRO A 375 -2.09 -0.96 -17.31
N ASN A 376 -1.50 -1.93 -17.99
CA ASN A 376 -2.09 -2.54 -19.21
C ASN A 376 -2.85 -3.83 -18.92
N GLU A 377 -2.68 -4.42 -17.73
CA GLU A 377 -3.31 -5.67 -17.32
C GLU A 377 -3.74 -5.61 -15.85
N GLY A 378 -4.85 -6.28 -15.52
CA GLY A 378 -5.27 -6.48 -14.14
C GLY A 378 -4.37 -7.51 -13.43
N ASN A 379 -3.77 -7.13 -12.29
CA ASN A 379 -2.85 -7.97 -11.52
C ASN A 379 -2.67 -7.39 -10.09
N LEU A 380 -2.00 -8.13 -9.22
CA LEU A 380 -1.40 -7.59 -7.99
C LEU A 380 -0.04 -6.97 -8.32
N TYR A 381 0.08 -5.65 -8.13
CA TYR A 381 1.31 -4.89 -8.36
C TYR A 381 1.95 -4.50 -7.03
N SER A 382 3.21 -4.85 -6.84
CA SER A 382 4.09 -4.27 -5.83
C SER A 382 4.69 -2.96 -6.35
N MET A 383 4.36 -1.87 -5.67
CA MET A 383 4.82 -0.52 -5.98
C MET A 383 5.97 -0.18 -5.04
N LYS A 384 7.20 -0.21 -5.54
CA LYS A 384 8.41 0.10 -4.79
C LYS A 384 8.80 1.56 -4.99
N ALA A 385 8.76 2.33 -3.90
CA ALA A 385 9.34 3.66 -3.83
C ALA A 385 10.82 3.54 -3.47
N GLN A 386 11.68 4.27 -4.18
CA GLN A 386 13.10 4.37 -3.88
C GLN A 386 13.48 5.84 -3.84
N ILE A 387 13.90 6.31 -2.68
CA ILE A 387 14.35 7.67 -2.44
C ILE A 387 15.87 7.69 -2.58
N ASN A 388 16.39 8.80 -3.10
CA ASN A 388 17.83 9.06 -3.14
C ASN A 388 18.67 8.00 -3.90
N SER A 389 18.07 7.24 -4.82
CA SER A 389 18.73 6.09 -5.47
C SER A 389 19.51 6.42 -6.75
N ILE A 390 19.26 7.58 -7.37
CA ILE A 390 19.82 7.96 -8.68
C ILE A 390 20.77 9.16 -8.54
N ASP A 391 20.29 10.23 -7.90
CA ASP A 391 21.05 11.46 -7.65
C ASP A 391 21.40 11.54 -6.16
N GLN A 392 22.28 10.64 -5.69
CA GLN A 392 22.57 10.45 -4.26
C GLN A 392 23.04 11.75 -3.56
N ILE A 393 22.28 12.17 -2.57
CA ILE A 393 22.61 13.17 -1.55
C ILE A 393 23.17 12.42 -0.34
N GLU A 394 24.20 12.99 0.31
CA GLU A 394 24.73 12.43 1.56
C GLU A 394 23.66 12.51 2.67
N GLU A 395 23.37 11.38 3.31
CA GLU A 395 22.37 11.25 4.37
C GLU A 395 22.90 10.41 5.53
N ALA A 396 22.22 10.49 6.69
CA ALA A 396 22.64 9.80 7.91
C ALA A 396 22.45 8.28 7.85
N ASP A 397 21.43 7.81 7.14
CA ASP A 397 21.10 6.40 6.98
C ASP A 397 20.38 6.16 5.64
N PHE A 398 20.84 5.16 4.88
CA PHE A 398 20.29 4.81 3.57
C PHE A 398 19.36 3.59 3.65
N SER A 399 19.25 2.94 4.81
CA SER A 399 18.62 1.63 4.96
C SER A 399 17.08 1.65 4.87
N ASP A 400 16.46 2.81 5.10
CA ASP A 400 15.02 3.06 5.09
C ASP A 400 14.56 3.95 3.92
N ASN A 401 15.39 4.02 2.88
CA ASN A 401 15.10 4.75 1.65
C ASN A 401 14.29 4.01 0.60
N ALA A 402 13.84 2.80 0.91
CA ALA A 402 12.99 2.05 0.02
C ALA A 402 11.91 1.32 0.80
N ALA A 403 10.67 1.47 0.33
CA ALA A 403 9.53 0.71 0.81
C ALA A 403 8.68 0.25 -0.36
N GLN A 404 7.87 -0.77 -0.12
CA GLN A 404 6.98 -1.32 -1.14
C GLN A 404 5.58 -1.59 -0.60
N ALA A 405 4.57 -1.26 -1.40
CA ALA A 405 3.19 -1.56 -1.09
C ALA A 405 2.50 -2.25 -2.27
N SER A 406 1.72 -3.28 -1.98
CA SER A 406 1.00 -4.05 -2.99
C SER A 406 -0.43 -3.52 -3.19
N PHE A 407 -0.82 -3.33 -4.45
CA PHE A 407 -2.14 -2.88 -4.87
C PHE A 407 -2.68 -3.74 -6.00
N VAL A 408 -3.99 -3.93 -6.03
CA VAL A 408 -4.66 -4.70 -7.07
C VAL A 408 -5.23 -3.78 -8.14
N VAL A 409 -5.06 -4.16 -9.39
CA VAL A 409 -5.73 -3.56 -10.54
C VAL A 409 -6.69 -4.59 -11.11
N TYR A 410 -7.95 -4.21 -11.30
CA TYR A 410 -9.00 -5.11 -11.78
C TYR A 410 -9.27 -4.93 -13.28
N ASP A 411 -9.73 -5.99 -13.94
CA ASP A 411 -10.15 -5.98 -15.34
C ASP A 411 -11.62 -6.42 -15.45
N LEU A 412 -12.47 -5.56 -16.04
CA LEU A 412 -13.88 -5.85 -16.32
C LEU A 412 -14.15 -6.05 -17.82
N GLY A 413 -13.12 -6.08 -18.66
CA GLY A 413 -13.24 -6.29 -20.10
C GLY A 413 -13.53 -7.74 -20.50
N LYS A 414 -13.37 -8.71 -19.59
CA LYS A 414 -13.57 -10.14 -19.83
C LYS A 414 -13.79 -10.94 -18.54
N ALA A 415 -14.26 -12.17 -18.65
CA ALA A 415 -14.36 -13.11 -17.53
C ALA A 415 -12.99 -13.72 -17.18
N ASN A 416 -12.67 -13.83 -15.89
CA ASN A 416 -11.42 -14.42 -15.39
C ASN A 416 -11.55 -15.95 -15.23
N ILE A 417 -11.30 -16.68 -16.30
CA ILE A 417 -11.55 -18.14 -16.38
C ILE A 417 -10.41 -18.92 -15.73
N ILE A 418 -10.73 -19.78 -14.75
CA ILE A 418 -9.81 -20.74 -14.11
C ILE A 418 -10.01 -22.16 -14.70
N LYS A 419 -11.27 -22.61 -14.80
CA LYS A 419 -11.63 -23.89 -15.45
C LYS A 419 -12.96 -23.81 -16.20
N PRO A 420 -13.17 -24.63 -17.25
CA PRO A 420 -12.21 -25.56 -17.84
C PRO A 420 -11.20 -24.85 -18.76
N GLU A 421 -10.02 -25.46 -18.89
CA GLU A 421 -8.99 -25.03 -19.84
C GLU A 421 -9.41 -25.30 -21.30
N ASN A 422 -8.75 -24.64 -22.25
CA ASN A 422 -9.05 -24.84 -23.67
C ASN A 422 -8.53 -26.21 -24.15
N GLY A 423 -9.40 -27.01 -24.80
CA GLY A 423 -9.08 -28.38 -25.17
C GLY A 423 -9.34 -29.41 -24.06
N PHE A 424 -10.04 -29.03 -22.98
CA PHE A 424 -10.34 -29.93 -21.87
C PHE A 424 -11.12 -31.20 -22.30
N SER A 425 -10.89 -32.32 -21.62
CA SER A 425 -11.59 -33.59 -21.82
C SER A 425 -12.21 -34.06 -20.51
N SER A 426 -13.46 -34.55 -20.55
CA SER A 426 -14.19 -35.07 -19.39
C SER A 426 -14.83 -36.42 -19.70
N ASP A 427 -14.69 -37.38 -18.78
CA ASP A 427 -15.33 -38.70 -18.81
C ASP A 427 -16.62 -38.78 -17.97
N SER A 428 -16.92 -37.73 -17.21
CA SER A 428 -18.08 -37.70 -16.30
C SER A 428 -19.39 -37.25 -16.95
N GLY A 429 -19.33 -36.79 -18.21
CA GLY A 429 -20.46 -36.14 -18.90
C GLY A 429 -20.86 -34.78 -18.33
N ARG A 430 -20.12 -34.25 -17.35
CA ARG A 430 -20.32 -32.91 -16.76
C ARG A 430 -19.04 -32.11 -16.82
N VAL A 431 -19.20 -30.79 -16.93
CA VAL A 431 -18.10 -29.83 -16.94
C VAL A 431 -18.37 -28.77 -15.88
N GLU A 432 -17.34 -28.45 -15.10
CA GLU A 432 -17.37 -27.38 -14.11
C GLU A 432 -16.69 -26.14 -14.66
N TYR A 433 -17.34 -25.00 -14.48
CA TYR A 433 -16.86 -23.68 -14.83
C TYR A 433 -16.60 -22.90 -13.55
N VAL A 434 -15.35 -22.51 -13.32
CA VAL A 434 -14.97 -21.69 -12.16
C VAL A 434 -14.22 -20.46 -12.64
N PHE A 435 -14.74 -19.28 -12.29
CA PHE A 435 -14.13 -18.00 -12.62
C PHE A 435 -13.86 -17.20 -11.35
N ALA A 436 -12.75 -16.46 -11.30
CA ALA A 436 -12.47 -15.52 -10.22
C ALA A 436 -13.29 -14.23 -10.42
N ASP A 437 -14.08 -13.86 -9.41
CA ASP A 437 -15.01 -12.74 -9.50
C ASP A 437 -14.42 -11.43 -8.98
N ASN A 438 -14.23 -10.47 -9.88
CA ASN A 438 -13.80 -9.10 -9.55
C ASN A 438 -14.89 -8.31 -8.81
N GLY A 439 -16.15 -8.71 -8.94
CA GLY A 439 -17.31 -7.99 -8.39
C GLY A 439 -17.25 -7.84 -6.88
N LEU A 440 -16.87 -8.91 -6.18
CA LEU A 440 -16.69 -8.90 -4.72
C LEU A 440 -15.80 -7.74 -4.26
N TYR A 441 -14.64 -7.56 -4.90
CA TYR A 441 -13.62 -6.58 -4.48
C TYR A 441 -13.95 -5.14 -4.90
N LEU A 442 -14.76 -5.00 -5.97
CA LEU A 442 -15.24 -3.71 -6.46
C LEU A 442 -16.56 -3.28 -5.81
N ASN A 443 -17.15 -4.13 -4.96
CA ASN A 443 -18.51 -3.98 -4.43
C ASN A 443 -19.56 -3.80 -5.54
N ILE A 444 -19.40 -4.57 -6.62
CA ILE A 444 -20.30 -4.62 -7.79
C ILE A 444 -20.84 -6.05 -7.91
N ALA A 445 -22.15 -6.20 -8.05
CA ALA A 445 -22.75 -7.52 -8.27
C ALA A 445 -22.60 -7.94 -9.74
N LEU A 446 -21.46 -8.54 -10.10
CA LEU A 446 -21.24 -9.04 -11.45
C LEU A 446 -22.16 -10.22 -11.78
N GLU A 447 -22.70 -10.18 -12.99
CA GLU A 447 -23.52 -11.24 -13.57
C GLU A 447 -22.78 -11.90 -14.73
N TYR A 448 -22.74 -13.23 -14.73
CA TYR A 448 -22.06 -14.03 -15.74
C TYR A 448 -23.07 -14.70 -16.67
N PHE A 449 -22.70 -14.74 -17.95
CA PHE A 449 -23.44 -15.43 -18.99
C PHE A 449 -22.53 -16.44 -19.67
N LEU A 450 -22.99 -17.68 -19.78
CA LEU A 450 -22.28 -18.78 -20.43
C LEU A 450 -23.09 -19.30 -21.61
N GLN A 451 -22.40 -19.56 -22.72
CA GLN A 451 -22.94 -20.30 -23.85
C GLN A 451 -22.09 -21.53 -24.13
N VAL A 452 -22.74 -22.67 -24.34
CA VAL A 452 -22.13 -23.92 -24.81
C VAL A 452 -22.90 -24.39 -26.04
N ASP A 453 -22.20 -24.74 -27.10
CA ASP A 453 -22.78 -25.24 -28.36
C ASP A 453 -21.88 -26.33 -28.95
N SER A 454 -22.41 -27.12 -29.88
CA SER A 454 -21.66 -28.06 -30.73
C SER A 454 -21.10 -27.40 -31.99
N SER A 455 -21.41 -26.11 -32.23
CA SER A 455 -20.97 -25.31 -33.38
C SER A 455 -20.28 -24.02 -32.94
N LEU A 456 -19.22 -23.63 -33.67
CA LEU A 456 -18.51 -22.35 -33.51
C LEU A 456 -19.39 -21.12 -33.77
N SER A 457 -20.53 -21.28 -34.46
CA SER A 457 -21.42 -20.16 -34.80
C SER A 457 -22.29 -19.69 -33.63
N PHE A 458 -22.46 -20.52 -32.60
CA PHE A 458 -23.38 -20.28 -31.47
C PHE A 458 -24.80 -19.87 -31.92
N SER A 459 -25.24 -20.34 -33.09
CA SER A 459 -26.53 -19.95 -33.67
C SER A 459 -27.71 -20.53 -32.90
N ASN A 460 -27.51 -21.70 -32.28
CA ASN A 460 -28.51 -22.33 -31.42
C ASN A 460 -27.82 -23.04 -30.22
N PRO A 461 -27.36 -22.28 -29.22
CA PRO A 461 -26.58 -22.83 -28.12
C PRO A 461 -27.35 -23.90 -27.35
N ILE A 462 -26.69 -25.02 -27.09
CA ILE A 462 -27.20 -26.15 -26.30
C ILE A 462 -27.43 -25.71 -24.85
N ILE A 463 -26.49 -24.92 -24.32
CA ILE A 463 -26.62 -24.24 -23.04
C ILE A 463 -26.54 -22.75 -23.32
N LYS A 464 -27.54 -22.01 -22.85
CA LYS A 464 -27.52 -20.55 -22.77
C LYS A 464 -28.03 -20.18 -21.39
N THR A 465 -27.13 -19.80 -20.49
CA THR A 465 -27.54 -19.43 -19.14
C THR A 465 -28.29 -18.10 -19.14
N GLY A 466 -29.14 -17.89 -18.15
CA GLY A 466 -29.52 -16.54 -17.72
C GLY A 466 -28.35 -15.85 -17.03
N SER A 467 -28.60 -14.69 -16.41
CA SER A 467 -27.60 -14.10 -15.52
C SER A 467 -27.42 -14.95 -14.27
N ILE A 468 -26.18 -15.30 -13.99
CA ILE A 468 -25.80 -16.03 -12.78
C ILE A 468 -24.85 -15.12 -11.99
N LYS A 469 -25.18 -14.89 -10.72
CA LYS A 469 -24.36 -14.05 -9.84
C LYS A 469 -23.26 -14.88 -9.21
N ALA A 470 -22.06 -14.32 -9.14
CA ALA A 470 -20.99 -14.87 -8.33
C ALA A 470 -21.32 -14.77 -6.83
N SER A 471 -20.70 -15.62 -6.02
CA SER A 471 -20.82 -15.61 -4.57
C SER A 471 -19.44 -15.76 -3.95
N ASN A 472 -19.12 -14.96 -2.93
CA ASN A 472 -17.85 -15.01 -2.21
C ASN A 472 -16.61 -14.88 -3.13
N GLY A 473 -16.68 -14.05 -4.18
CA GLY A 473 -15.56 -13.83 -5.10
C GLY A 473 -15.34 -14.96 -6.11
N ILE A 474 -16.30 -15.88 -6.22
CA ILE A 474 -16.21 -17.03 -7.12
C ILE A 474 -17.51 -17.16 -7.92
N PHE A 475 -17.38 -17.29 -9.23
CA PHE A 475 -18.44 -17.83 -10.08
C PHE A 475 -18.23 -19.33 -10.21
N ASN A 476 -19.25 -20.14 -9.92
CA ASN A 476 -19.23 -21.57 -10.17
C ASN A 476 -20.52 -21.99 -10.92
N TYR A 477 -20.35 -22.73 -12.01
CA TYR A 477 -21.44 -23.36 -12.74
C TYR A 477 -21.06 -24.77 -13.18
N LYS A 478 -21.95 -25.74 -12.93
CA LYS A 478 -21.80 -27.12 -13.40
C LYS A 478 -22.86 -27.42 -14.47
N THR A 479 -22.43 -27.96 -15.61
CA THR A 479 -23.36 -28.29 -16.69
C THR A 479 -24.34 -29.40 -16.27
N PRO A 480 -25.54 -29.43 -16.89
CA PRO A 480 -26.31 -30.66 -17.03
C PRO A 480 -25.48 -31.78 -17.69
N MET A 481 -26.00 -33.01 -17.65
CA MET A 481 -25.36 -34.13 -18.34
C MET A 481 -25.32 -33.88 -19.85
N LEU A 482 -24.13 -33.92 -20.43
CA LEU A 482 -23.88 -33.77 -21.86
C LEU A 482 -23.61 -35.13 -22.49
N ALA A 483 -23.99 -35.28 -23.76
CA ALA A 483 -23.71 -36.49 -24.53
C ALA A 483 -22.23 -36.56 -24.93
N HIS A 484 -21.75 -37.75 -25.29
CA HIS A 484 -20.43 -37.91 -25.88
C HIS A 484 -20.32 -37.05 -27.15
N GLY A 485 -19.28 -36.22 -27.23
CA GLY A 485 -19.14 -35.26 -28.34
C GLY A 485 -18.22 -34.09 -28.04
N ILE A 486 -18.15 -33.18 -29.01
CA ILE A 486 -17.31 -31.98 -28.98
C ILE A 486 -18.19 -30.75 -28.78
N TYR A 487 -17.70 -29.85 -27.93
CA TYR A 487 -18.40 -28.63 -27.56
C TYR A 487 -17.46 -27.42 -27.61
N TYR A 488 -18.07 -26.26 -27.88
CA TYR A 488 -17.46 -24.95 -27.86
C TYR A 488 -18.21 -24.09 -26.85
N TRP A 489 -17.49 -23.21 -26.19
CA TRP A 489 -18.08 -22.34 -25.20
C TRP A 489 -17.43 -20.97 -25.15
N ARG A 490 -18.20 -20.01 -24.62
CA ARG A 490 -17.76 -18.63 -24.36
C ARG A 490 -18.53 -18.05 -23.19
N ALA A 491 -17.91 -17.11 -22.47
CA ALA A 491 -18.53 -16.42 -21.35
C ALA A 491 -18.39 -14.91 -21.48
N LYS A 492 -19.28 -14.15 -20.84
CA LYS A 492 -19.15 -12.70 -20.69
C LYS A 492 -19.69 -12.25 -19.33
N ILE A 493 -19.29 -11.06 -18.91
CA ILE A 493 -19.75 -10.45 -17.67
C ILE A 493 -20.66 -9.25 -17.95
N TYR A 494 -21.50 -8.92 -16.98
CA TYR A 494 -22.34 -7.73 -16.96
C TYR A 494 -22.24 -7.09 -15.57
N ASN A 495 -21.97 -5.79 -15.53
CA ASN A 495 -21.75 -5.06 -14.29
C ASN A 495 -22.97 -4.28 -13.78
N GLY A 496 -24.13 -4.47 -14.41
CA GLY A 496 -25.36 -3.71 -14.13
C GLY A 496 -25.63 -2.58 -15.13
N THR A 497 -24.61 -2.09 -15.83
CA THR A 497 -24.70 -1.02 -16.84
C THR A 497 -24.27 -1.52 -18.21
N ASP A 498 -23.08 -2.10 -18.30
CA ASP A 498 -22.43 -2.52 -19.54
C ASP A 498 -22.09 -4.02 -19.51
N SER A 499 -22.12 -4.65 -20.68
CA SER A 499 -21.60 -6.01 -20.89
C SER A 499 -20.17 -5.94 -21.38
N SER A 500 -19.33 -6.87 -20.91
CA SER A 500 -18.06 -7.14 -21.56
C SER A 500 -18.27 -7.76 -22.95
N ASP A 501 -17.21 -7.77 -23.75
CA ASP A 501 -17.12 -8.65 -24.90
C ASP A 501 -17.21 -10.12 -24.46
N TRP A 502 -17.57 -11.00 -25.40
CA TRP A 502 -17.45 -12.43 -25.18
C TRP A 502 -15.97 -12.80 -25.06
N SER A 503 -15.66 -13.72 -24.13
CA SER A 503 -14.36 -14.37 -24.06
C SER A 503 -14.01 -15.02 -25.40
N GLU A 504 -12.73 -15.29 -25.61
CA GLU A 504 -12.30 -16.18 -26.68
C GLU A 504 -13.08 -17.50 -26.62
N ILE A 505 -13.37 -18.05 -27.80
CA ILE A 505 -14.08 -19.32 -27.91
C ILE A 505 -13.12 -20.44 -27.49
N ARG A 506 -13.48 -21.16 -26.43
CA ARG A 506 -12.76 -22.34 -25.96
C ARG A 506 -13.52 -23.60 -26.34
N THR A 507 -12.85 -24.74 -26.35
CA THR A 507 -13.46 -26.04 -26.66
C THR A 507 -13.19 -27.08 -25.57
N PHE A 508 -14.09 -28.05 -25.44
CA PHE A 508 -13.88 -29.26 -24.66
C PHE A 508 -14.55 -30.46 -25.32
N SER A 509 -14.24 -31.66 -24.84
CA SER A 509 -14.86 -32.91 -25.28
C SER A 509 -15.41 -33.72 -24.10
N ILE A 510 -16.50 -34.44 -24.36
CA ILE A 510 -17.01 -35.50 -23.49
C ILE A 510 -16.63 -36.83 -24.14
N THR A 511 -15.77 -37.60 -23.47
CA THR A 511 -15.15 -38.84 -23.96
C THR A 511 -15.38 -40.00 -22.98
N ASP A 512 -15.06 -41.25 -23.36
CA ASP A 512 -15.14 -42.39 -22.43
C ASP A 512 -13.97 -42.41 -21.41
N GLU A 513 -12.83 -41.84 -21.81
CA GLU A 513 -11.64 -41.67 -20.97
C GLU A 513 -11.23 -40.20 -20.95
N ARG A 514 -10.91 -39.68 -19.77
CA ARG A 514 -10.35 -38.33 -19.62
C ARG A 514 -8.94 -38.27 -20.21
N LYS A 515 -8.66 -37.22 -20.98
CA LYS A 515 -7.30 -36.85 -21.39
C LYS A 515 -6.76 -35.74 -20.49
N ASP A 516 -5.49 -35.85 -20.12
CA ASP A 516 -4.78 -34.82 -19.37
C ASP A 516 -4.41 -33.65 -20.30
N GLY A 517 -4.22 -32.46 -19.71
CA GLY A 517 -3.88 -31.25 -20.46
C GLY A 517 -4.93 -30.84 -21.50
N ALA A 518 -4.46 -30.49 -22.70
CA ALA A 518 -5.29 -30.03 -23.80
C ALA A 518 -5.30 -31.02 -24.96
N TYR A 519 -6.50 -31.45 -25.36
CA TYR A 519 -6.73 -32.39 -26.44
C TYR A 519 -7.66 -31.80 -27.51
N PHE A 520 -7.18 -31.78 -28.75
CA PHE A 520 -7.90 -31.29 -29.92
C PHE A 520 -7.99 -32.38 -30.96
N PHE A 521 -9.21 -32.81 -31.28
CA PHE A 521 -9.48 -33.81 -32.31
C PHE A 521 -10.80 -33.53 -33.02
N GLU A 522 -10.99 -34.16 -34.19
CA GLU A 522 -12.15 -33.95 -35.07
C GLU A 522 -12.50 -32.45 -35.23
N SER A 523 -13.74 -32.06 -34.95
CA SER A 523 -14.20 -30.70 -35.22
C SER A 523 -13.44 -29.64 -34.40
N GLN A 524 -12.81 -29.99 -33.27
CA GLN A 524 -12.00 -29.05 -32.49
C GLN A 524 -10.83 -28.48 -33.31
N LEU A 525 -10.36 -29.20 -34.32
CA LEU A 525 -9.32 -28.70 -35.25
C LEU A 525 -9.79 -27.48 -36.06
N LYS A 526 -11.10 -27.21 -36.15
CA LYS A 526 -11.64 -25.98 -36.73
C LYS A 526 -11.30 -24.73 -35.91
N SER A 527 -10.86 -24.89 -34.65
CA SER A 527 -10.36 -23.79 -33.82
C SER A 527 -8.93 -23.35 -34.16
N PHE A 528 -8.24 -24.10 -35.03
CA PHE A 528 -6.88 -23.78 -35.45
C PHE A 528 -6.91 -22.61 -36.44
N SER A 529 -5.85 -21.81 -36.47
CA SER A 529 -5.65 -20.86 -37.56
C SER A 529 -5.15 -21.62 -38.77
N LEU A 530 -5.87 -21.55 -39.90
CA LEU A 530 -5.59 -22.36 -41.09
C LEU A 530 -5.21 -21.46 -42.27
N ASN A 531 -4.13 -21.80 -42.97
CA ASN A 531 -3.71 -21.15 -44.21
C ASN A 531 -3.53 -22.20 -45.31
N ASN A 532 -4.34 -22.13 -46.37
CA ASN A 532 -4.43 -23.14 -47.43
C ASN A 532 -4.58 -24.59 -46.91
N ILE A 533 -5.21 -24.74 -45.75
CA ILE A 533 -5.57 -26.01 -45.10
C ILE A 533 -7.07 -25.99 -44.89
N ASN A 534 -7.74 -27.10 -45.21
CA ASN A 534 -9.16 -27.28 -44.96
C ASN A 534 -9.37 -28.35 -43.90
N TYR A 535 -10.35 -28.14 -43.01
CA TYR A 535 -10.90 -29.23 -42.22
C TYR A 535 -11.87 -30.05 -43.08
N SER A 536 -11.69 -31.37 -43.12
CA SER A 536 -12.58 -32.29 -43.82
C SER A 536 -13.54 -32.95 -42.82
N ASP A 537 -14.84 -32.66 -42.90
CA ASP A 537 -15.85 -33.29 -42.04
C ASP A 537 -15.93 -34.82 -42.24
N SER A 538 -15.71 -35.32 -43.46
CA SER A 538 -15.75 -36.76 -43.75
C SER A 538 -14.52 -37.52 -43.23
N LEU A 539 -13.34 -36.88 -43.25
CA LEU A 539 -12.10 -37.49 -42.77
C LEU A 539 -11.79 -37.14 -41.32
N LYS A 540 -12.50 -36.15 -40.75
CA LYS A 540 -12.26 -35.59 -39.41
C LYS A 540 -10.80 -35.16 -39.20
N ALA A 541 -10.21 -34.54 -40.21
CA ALA A 541 -8.79 -34.20 -40.24
C ALA A 541 -8.55 -32.88 -40.98
N LEU A 542 -7.43 -32.22 -40.64
CA LEU A 542 -6.88 -31.12 -41.43
C LEU A 542 -6.13 -31.69 -42.64
N ILE A 543 -6.46 -31.18 -43.83
CA ILE A 543 -5.87 -31.58 -45.10
C ILE A 543 -5.44 -30.37 -45.91
N LEU A 544 -4.36 -30.53 -46.70
CA LEU A 544 -3.94 -29.52 -47.66
C LEU A 544 -5.05 -29.22 -48.68
N ASN A 545 -5.34 -27.94 -48.89
CA ASN A 545 -6.26 -27.54 -49.94
C ASN A 545 -5.56 -27.62 -51.31
N ILE A 546 -5.90 -28.65 -52.08
CA ILE A 546 -5.33 -28.94 -53.41
C ILE A 546 -6.22 -28.43 -54.58
N GLN A 547 -7.24 -27.63 -54.29
CA GLN A 547 -8.09 -27.02 -55.31
C GLN A 547 -7.33 -25.93 -56.08
N SER A 548 -7.76 -25.65 -57.32
CA SER A 548 -7.21 -24.52 -58.08
C SER A 548 -7.62 -23.20 -57.43
N LEU A 549 -6.66 -22.30 -57.22
CA LEU A 549 -6.83 -20.98 -56.61
C LEU A 549 -6.81 -19.86 -57.67
N PRO A 550 -7.44 -18.70 -57.38
CA PRO A 550 -7.38 -17.50 -58.23
C PRO A 550 -5.95 -17.04 -58.53
N PRO A 551 -5.71 -16.17 -59.53
CA PRO A 551 -4.39 -15.65 -59.85
C PRO A 551 -3.65 -15.05 -58.64
N LYS A 552 -2.38 -15.41 -58.45
CA LYS A 552 -1.51 -14.79 -57.45
C LYS A 552 -0.15 -14.47 -58.08
N PRO A 553 -0.03 -13.38 -58.87
CA PRO A 553 1.24 -12.99 -59.47
C PRO A 553 2.34 -12.84 -58.39
N SER A 554 3.29 -13.76 -58.39
CA SER A 554 4.39 -13.82 -57.42
C SER A 554 5.64 -14.38 -58.11
N LYS A 555 6.78 -14.40 -57.40
CA LYS A 555 8.02 -14.99 -57.90
C LYS A 555 7.84 -16.46 -58.30
N GLU A 556 7.04 -17.21 -57.55
CA GLU A 556 6.76 -18.63 -57.76
C GLU A 556 5.83 -18.87 -58.97
N LYS A 557 5.10 -17.84 -59.41
CA LYS A 557 4.15 -17.90 -60.54
C LYS A 557 4.66 -17.20 -61.79
N TYR A 558 5.87 -16.67 -61.75
CA TYR A 558 6.54 -16.08 -62.90
C TYR A 558 6.85 -17.19 -63.93
N ILE A 559 6.37 -16.99 -65.16
CA ILE A 559 6.56 -17.93 -66.28
C ILE A 559 7.73 -17.47 -67.15
N SER A 560 7.70 -16.22 -67.64
CA SER A 560 8.71 -15.67 -68.55
C SER A 560 8.59 -14.14 -68.69
N SER A 561 9.57 -13.51 -69.35
CA SER A 561 9.49 -12.11 -69.80
C SER A 561 9.42 -12.02 -71.33
N ILE A 562 8.78 -10.96 -71.82
CA ILE A 562 8.86 -10.46 -73.19
C ILE A 562 9.67 -9.16 -73.16
N ASN A 563 10.92 -9.19 -73.60
CA ASN A 563 11.77 -8.00 -73.67
C ASN A 563 11.37 -7.13 -74.87
N LEU A 564 11.38 -5.80 -74.69
CA LEU A 564 10.83 -4.87 -75.69
C LEU A 564 11.79 -3.73 -76.00
N VAL A 565 11.86 -3.37 -77.27
CA VAL A 565 12.44 -2.09 -77.73
C VAL A 565 11.27 -1.18 -78.06
N LEU A 566 11.06 -0.13 -77.26
CA LEU A 566 9.89 0.73 -77.41
C LEU A 566 9.96 1.56 -78.71
N PRO A 567 8.85 1.69 -79.45
CA PRO A 567 8.78 2.56 -80.62
C PRO A 567 9.04 4.03 -80.29
N PRO A 568 9.52 4.85 -81.25
CA PRO A 568 9.67 6.29 -81.06
C PRO A 568 8.38 6.95 -80.55
N GLY A 569 8.51 7.75 -79.48
CA GLY A 569 7.38 8.45 -78.85
C GLY A 569 6.68 7.69 -77.72
N VAL A 570 7.07 6.44 -77.41
CA VAL A 570 6.60 5.69 -76.24
C VAL A 570 7.75 5.55 -75.24
N MET A 571 7.65 6.19 -74.08
CA MET A 571 8.73 6.19 -73.08
C MET A 571 8.65 5.04 -72.06
N ASN A 572 7.46 4.45 -71.85
CA ASN A 572 7.24 3.42 -70.84
C ASN A 572 5.90 2.67 -71.05
N LEU A 573 5.84 1.41 -70.61
CA LEU A 573 4.66 0.54 -70.66
C LEU A 573 3.67 0.91 -69.56
N SER A 574 3.01 2.05 -69.72
CA SER A 574 2.16 2.62 -68.68
C SER A 574 0.69 2.22 -68.81
N THR A 575 0.26 1.61 -69.92
CA THR A 575 -1.03 0.91 -70.02
C THR A 575 -0.92 -0.30 -70.92
N ILE A 576 -1.45 -1.45 -70.48
CA ILE A 576 -1.61 -2.66 -71.31
C ILE A 576 -3.01 -3.26 -71.18
N THR A 577 -3.43 -3.98 -72.22
CA THR A 577 -4.61 -4.87 -72.26
C THR A 577 -4.36 -5.96 -73.31
N THR A 578 -5.15 -7.03 -73.34
CA THR A 578 -4.91 -8.16 -74.24
C THR A 578 -6.21 -8.71 -74.85
N ASP A 579 -6.11 -9.30 -76.04
CA ASP A 579 -7.14 -10.17 -76.64
C ASP A 579 -6.74 -11.66 -76.62
N GLY A 580 -5.62 -11.97 -75.96
CA GLY A 580 -5.01 -13.29 -75.89
C GLY A 580 -3.95 -13.58 -76.97
N ASN A 581 -4.10 -13.00 -78.17
CA ASN A 581 -3.13 -13.15 -79.26
C ASN A 581 -2.14 -11.98 -79.31
N TYR A 582 -2.60 -10.79 -78.97
CA TYR A 582 -1.83 -9.56 -78.91
C TYR A 582 -1.99 -8.87 -77.56
N ILE A 583 -0.88 -8.33 -77.06
CA ILE A 583 -0.89 -7.36 -75.96
C ILE A 583 -0.86 -5.97 -76.56
N TYR A 584 -1.91 -5.21 -76.33
CA TYR A 584 -2.05 -3.82 -76.74
C TYR A 584 -1.44 -2.91 -75.69
N PHE A 585 -0.63 -1.95 -76.12
CA PHE A 585 0.03 -1.01 -75.21
C PHE A 585 0.13 0.41 -75.79
N ALA A 586 0.26 1.36 -74.88
CA ALA A 586 0.42 2.78 -75.15
C ALA A 586 0.97 3.49 -73.91
N HIS A 587 1.26 4.80 -74.00
CA HIS A 587 1.63 5.62 -72.84
C HIS A 587 0.51 6.52 -72.34
N ARG A 588 0.52 6.84 -71.03
CA ARG A 588 -0.48 7.71 -70.39
C ARG A 588 -0.28 9.18 -70.74
N TYR A 589 -1.40 9.91 -70.86
CA TYR A 589 -1.40 11.34 -71.20
C TYR A 589 -0.84 12.24 -70.08
N TYR A 590 -1.20 12.03 -68.81
CA TYR A 590 -0.85 12.94 -67.70
C TYR A 590 0.67 13.01 -67.40
N GLY A 591 1.44 11.97 -67.70
CA GLY A 591 2.89 11.95 -67.42
C GLY A 591 3.73 12.82 -68.36
N ASN A 592 3.29 13.00 -69.61
CA ASN A 592 4.06 13.68 -70.68
C ASN A 592 3.25 14.73 -71.46
N ASN A 593 1.98 14.94 -71.09
CA ASN A 593 1.00 15.83 -71.73
C ASN A 593 0.85 15.66 -73.26
N THR A 594 1.22 14.48 -73.79
CA THR A 594 1.30 14.19 -75.23
C THR A 594 0.44 12.97 -75.56
N ALA A 595 -0.37 13.06 -76.62
CA ALA A 595 -1.18 11.93 -77.09
C ALA A 595 -0.30 10.75 -77.52
N SER A 596 -0.73 9.51 -77.22
CA SER A 596 0.01 8.29 -77.52
C SER A 596 -0.49 7.64 -78.81
N ARG A 597 0.44 7.09 -79.60
CA ARG A 597 0.10 6.08 -80.61
C ARG A 597 -0.26 4.76 -79.93
N LEU A 598 -1.04 3.94 -80.63
CA LEU A 598 -1.44 2.61 -80.16
C LEU A 598 -0.60 1.55 -80.86
N TYR A 599 -0.12 0.59 -80.09
CA TYR A 599 0.73 -0.50 -80.57
C TYR A 599 0.21 -1.84 -80.06
N LYS A 600 0.54 -2.91 -80.77
CA LYS A 600 0.25 -4.29 -80.38
C LYS A 600 1.51 -5.16 -80.44
N ILE A 601 1.62 -6.08 -79.50
CA ILE A 601 2.76 -7.00 -79.34
C ILE A 601 2.23 -8.42 -79.50
N GLY A 602 2.79 -9.20 -80.42
CA GLY A 602 2.42 -10.62 -80.55
C GLY A 602 2.78 -11.41 -79.28
N THR A 603 1.87 -12.24 -78.77
CA THR A 603 2.12 -13.09 -77.59
C THR A 603 2.86 -14.38 -77.94
N GLY A 604 2.92 -14.75 -79.23
CA GLY A 604 3.34 -16.08 -79.69
C GLY A 604 2.16 -17.06 -79.82
N LYS A 605 0.94 -16.64 -79.47
CA LYS A 605 -0.29 -17.41 -79.60
C LYS A 605 -1.09 -16.98 -80.83
N GLY A 606 -2.00 -17.83 -81.30
CA GLY A 606 -2.84 -17.53 -82.47
C GLY A 606 -2.05 -17.26 -83.77
N GLY A 607 -0.84 -17.81 -83.91
CA GLY A 607 0.03 -17.58 -85.08
C GLY A 607 0.82 -16.27 -85.05
N THR A 608 0.77 -15.49 -83.96
CA THR A 608 1.55 -14.25 -83.81
C THR A 608 3.02 -14.54 -83.50
N VAL A 609 3.91 -13.59 -83.81
CA VAL A 609 5.34 -13.69 -83.46
C VAL A 609 5.56 -13.06 -82.09
N LYS A 610 6.02 -13.85 -81.11
CA LYS A 610 6.25 -13.39 -79.73
C LYS A 610 7.19 -12.18 -79.69
N GLY A 611 6.74 -11.08 -79.08
CA GLY A 611 7.54 -9.85 -78.91
C GLY A 611 7.60 -8.94 -80.13
N LYS A 612 7.01 -9.33 -81.28
CA LYS A 612 6.94 -8.45 -82.46
C LYS A 612 5.95 -7.31 -82.20
N ILE A 613 6.40 -6.07 -82.41
CA ILE A 613 5.59 -4.85 -82.25
C ILE A 613 5.09 -4.36 -83.60
N ASP A 614 3.78 -4.15 -83.73
CA ASP A 614 3.13 -3.54 -84.88
C ASP A 614 2.26 -2.33 -84.42
N SER A 615 2.13 -1.28 -85.26
CA SER A 615 1.29 -0.11 -84.96
C SER A 615 -0.19 -0.35 -85.31
N ILE A 616 -1.11 0.24 -84.55
CA ILE A 616 -2.55 0.20 -84.82
C ILE A 616 -2.96 1.53 -85.46
N GLY A 617 -3.06 1.53 -86.79
CA GLY A 617 -3.35 2.74 -87.57
C GLY A 617 -2.36 3.88 -87.31
N THR A 618 -2.79 5.12 -87.56
CA THR A 618 -1.97 6.34 -87.38
C THR A 618 -2.52 7.28 -86.29
N ILE A 619 -3.60 6.89 -85.61
CA ILE A 619 -4.29 7.70 -84.61
C ILE A 619 -3.42 7.93 -83.36
N THR A 620 -3.51 9.14 -82.81
CA THR A 620 -2.94 9.48 -81.50
C THR A 620 -4.05 9.79 -80.51
N VAL A 621 -4.04 9.15 -79.34
CA VAL A 621 -5.12 9.23 -78.36
C VAL A 621 -4.60 9.72 -77.00
N LYS A 622 -5.39 10.56 -76.32
CA LYS A 622 -5.12 10.98 -74.94
C LYS A 622 -5.68 9.94 -73.98
N ILE A 623 -4.84 9.01 -73.52
CA ILE A 623 -5.26 7.92 -72.63
C ILE A 623 -5.12 8.36 -71.18
N TRP A 624 -6.24 8.47 -70.48
CA TRP A 624 -6.26 8.75 -69.04
C TRP A 624 -6.20 7.43 -68.26
N HIS A 625 -5.10 7.15 -67.57
CA HIS A 625 -4.77 5.90 -66.87
C HIS A 625 -4.73 4.60 -67.70
N GLN A 626 -5.86 3.88 -67.86
CA GLN A 626 -5.84 2.52 -68.42
C GLN A 626 -6.90 2.33 -69.51
N MET A 627 -6.48 1.75 -70.63
CA MET A 627 -7.36 1.30 -71.71
C MET A 627 -7.69 -0.19 -71.58
N VAL A 628 -8.79 -0.63 -72.18
CA VAL A 628 -9.24 -2.02 -72.14
C VAL A 628 -9.61 -2.52 -73.52
N TRP A 629 -9.25 -3.75 -73.84
CA TRP A 629 -9.78 -4.46 -75.01
C TRP A 629 -10.97 -5.29 -74.56
N PHE A 630 -12.05 -5.27 -75.32
CA PHE A 630 -13.25 -6.04 -74.98
C PHE A 630 -13.89 -6.64 -76.24
N PRO A 631 -14.31 -7.93 -76.23
CA PRO A 631 -14.98 -8.60 -77.34
C PRO A 631 -16.46 -8.19 -77.41
N ASP A 632 -16.71 -7.00 -77.94
CA ASP A 632 -18.06 -6.45 -78.12
C ASP A 632 -18.83 -7.13 -79.26
N ASN A 633 -20.07 -6.69 -79.49
CA ASN A 633 -20.94 -7.22 -80.54
C ASN A 633 -20.44 -6.95 -81.98
N GLN A 634 -19.29 -6.28 -82.15
CA GLN A 634 -18.73 -5.85 -83.43
C GLN A 634 -17.31 -6.43 -83.68
N GLY A 635 -16.96 -7.54 -83.03
CA GLY A 635 -15.69 -8.25 -83.26
C GLY A 635 -14.52 -7.82 -82.35
N GLY A 636 -14.78 -6.96 -81.35
CA GLY A 636 -13.81 -6.54 -80.37
C GLY A 636 -13.05 -5.26 -80.74
N ALA A 637 -12.78 -4.43 -79.73
CA ALA A 637 -12.11 -3.15 -79.92
C ALA A 637 -11.38 -2.71 -78.65
N LEU A 638 -10.46 -1.76 -78.80
CA LEU A 638 -9.91 -1.01 -77.69
C LEU A 638 -10.90 0.09 -77.28
N TYR A 639 -11.19 0.16 -76.00
CA TYR A 639 -11.96 1.22 -75.38
C TYR A 639 -11.05 2.08 -74.52
N ILE A 640 -10.99 3.35 -74.88
CA ILE A 640 -9.99 4.27 -74.37
C ILE A 640 -10.70 5.44 -73.69
N PRO A 641 -10.45 5.67 -72.38
CA PRO A 641 -10.96 6.84 -71.70
C PRO A 641 -10.17 8.08 -72.12
N THR A 642 -10.85 9.02 -72.79
CA THR A 642 -10.25 10.27 -73.28
C THR A 642 -10.46 11.47 -72.37
N GLY A 643 -11.04 11.27 -71.18
CA GLY A 643 -11.30 12.30 -70.18
C GLY A 643 -12.76 12.73 -70.05
N ASP A 644 -13.65 12.20 -70.89
CA ASP A 644 -15.10 12.42 -70.84
C ASP A 644 -15.76 11.32 -69.99
N ALA A 645 -16.51 11.69 -68.96
CA ALA A 645 -17.17 10.74 -68.06
C ALA A 645 -18.26 9.91 -68.74
N PHE A 646 -18.87 10.44 -69.80
CA PHE A 646 -20.05 9.87 -70.45
C PHE A 646 -19.73 9.27 -71.83
N SER A 647 -18.45 9.21 -72.24
CA SER A 647 -18.07 8.50 -73.46
C SER A 647 -16.66 7.90 -73.46
N LEU A 648 -16.51 6.80 -74.21
CA LEU A 648 -15.22 6.17 -74.49
C LEU A 648 -14.91 6.25 -75.98
N LEU A 649 -13.62 6.36 -76.32
CA LEU A 649 -13.17 6.18 -77.70
C LEU A 649 -12.99 4.69 -77.97
N ARG A 650 -13.79 4.15 -78.89
CA ARG A 650 -13.69 2.78 -79.40
C ARG A 650 -12.77 2.78 -80.62
N VAL A 651 -11.72 1.97 -80.63
CA VAL A 651 -10.75 1.85 -81.73
C VAL A 651 -10.64 0.41 -82.19
N ASN A 652 -10.84 0.17 -83.49
CA ASN A 652 -10.65 -1.13 -84.10
C ASN A 652 -9.14 -1.50 -84.11
N THR A 653 -8.79 -2.70 -83.64
CA THR A 653 -7.39 -3.14 -83.46
C THR A 653 -6.68 -3.60 -84.74
N GLU A 654 -7.43 -3.74 -85.83
CA GLU A 654 -6.93 -4.10 -87.15
C GLU A 654 -6.77 -2.86 -88.04
N THR A 655 -7.82 -2.05 -88.17
CA THR A 655 -7.84 -0.89 -89.09
C THR A 655 -7.37 0.40 -88.44
N GLY A 656 -7.50 0.52 -87.11
CA GLY A 656 -7.28 1.77 -86.38
C GLY A 656 -8.43 2.78 -86.48
N ASP A 657 -9.55 2.42 -87.12
CA ASP A 657 -10.74 3.27 -87.20
C ASP A 657 -11.34 3.50 -85.81
N SER A 658 -11.77 4.74 -85.54
CA SER A 658 -12.27 5.12 -84.22
C SER A 658 -13.67 5.70 -84.25
N THR A 659 -14.49 5.32 -83.26
CA THR A 659 -15.83 5.88 -82.99
C THR A 659 -15.97 6.21 -81.51
N ARG A 660 -16.95 7.03 -81.12
CA ARG A 660 -17.30 7.25 -79.70
C ARG A 660 -18.45 6.35 -79.28
N VAL A 661 -18.39 5.85 -78.05
CA VAL A 661 -19.44 5.06 -77.42
C VAL A 661 -19.89 5.75 -76.15
N THR A 662 -21.20 5.90 -75.97
CA THR A 662 -21.81 6.56 -74.82
C THR A 662 -21.83 5.64 -73.59
N ILE A 663 -21.57 6.22 -72.42
CA ILE A 663 -21.66 5.58 -71.10
C ILE A 663 -22.83 6.25 -70.34
N PRO A 664 -24.06 5.73 -70.41
CA PRO A 664 -25.26 6.45 -69.99
C PRO A 664 -25.26 6.94 -68.53
N GLN A 665 -24.63 6.18 -67.62
CA GLN A 665 -24.60 6.51 -66.18
C GLN A 665 -23.26 7.09 -65.72
N GLY A 666 -22.35 7.34 -66.65
CA GLY A 666 -21.05 7.96 -66.42
C GLY A 666 -20.07 7.14 -65.58
N MET A 667 -18.78 7.39 -65.79
CA MET A 667 -17.67 6.79 -65.05
C MET A 667 -17.30 7.61 -63.81
N LEU A 668 -16.83 6.95 -62.76
CA LEU A 668 -16.27 7.55 -61.56
C LEU A 668 -14.86 8.07 -61.83
N ASN A 669 -14.63 9.34 -61.53
CA ASN A 669 -13.32 9.97 -61.60
C ASN A 669 -12.39 9.40 -60.52
N GLY A 670 -11.16 9.05 -60.91
CA GLY A 670 -10.16 8.41 -60.06
C GLY A 670 -9.74 9.22 -58.84
N GLU A 671 -9.78 10.55 -58.92
CA GLU A 671 -9.26 11.48 -57.89
C GLU A 671 -10.26 11.85 -56.80
N ASN A 672 -11.57 11.70 -57.05
CA ASN A 672 -12.60 12.10 -56.09
C ASN A 672 -13.81 11.14 -56.01
N GLY A 673 -13.87 10.12 -56.87
CA GLY A 673 -14.94 9.12 -56.86
C GLY A 673 -16.31 9.67 -57.26
N VAL A 674 -16.38 10.81 -57.94
CA VAL A 674 -17.62 11.42 -58.45
C VAL A 674 -17.74 11.22 -59.96
N VAL A 675 -18.96 11.13 -60.48
CA VAL A 675 -19.22 11.08 -61.93
C VAL A 675 -18.97 12.45 -62.54
N GLN A 676 -17.78 12.65 -63.10
CA GLN A 676 -17.36 13.87 -63.76
C GLN A 676 -16.15 13.61 -64.66
N ASP A 677 -15.92 14.50 -65.62
CA ASP A 677 -14.75 14.44 -66.50
C ASP A 677 -13.43 14.36 -65.71
N GLY A 678 -12.44 13.67 -66.28
CA GLY A 678 -11.11 13.55 -65.68
C GLY A 678 -10.47 12.18 -65.86
N THR A 679 -9.92 11.62 -64.77
CA THR A 679 -9.05 10.44 -64.85
C THR A 679 -9.85 9.15 -64.62
N PHE A 680 -9.71 8.14 -65.48
CA PHE A 680 -10.49 6.90 -65.39
C PHE A 680 -9.59 5.67 -65.52
N ALA A 681 -9.58 4.78 -64.53
CA ALA A 681 -8.87 3.50 -64.61
C ALA A 681 -9.86 2.39 -64.99
N LEU A 682 -9.64 1.76 -66.15
CA LEU A 682 -10.50 0.70 -66.68
C LEU A 682 -9.77 -0.65 -66.79
N ASN A 683 -10.46 -1.73 -66.45
CA ASN A 683 -9.99 -3.11 -66.69
C ASN A 683 -11.17 -4.04 -66.98
N THR A 684 -10.92 -5.31 -67.29
CA THR A 684 -11.98 -6.29 -67.60
C THR A 684 -11.57 -7.70 -67.19
N ASP A 685 -12.57 -8.51 -66.87
CA ASP A 685 -12.50 -9.96 -66.69
C ASP A 685 -12.95 -10.72 -67.96
N GLY A 686 -13.21 -10.01 -69.06
CA GLY A 686 -13.76 -10.55 -70.31
C GLY A 686 -15.29 -10.63 -70.36
N LYS A 687 -15.98 -10.38 -69.23
CA LYS A 687 -17.45 -10.34 -69.14
C LYS A 687 -17.98 -8.92 -68.95
N TYR A 688 -17.31 -8.14 -68.10
CA TYR A 688 -17.68 -6.77 -67.77
C TYR A 688 -16.46 -5.85 -67.80
N VAL A 689 -16.69 -4.55 -67.94
CA VAL A 689 -15.65 -3.52 -67.79
C VAL A 689 -15.82 -2.83 -66.44
N TYR A 690 -14.72 -2.73 -65.71
CA TYR A 690 -14.67 -2.18 -64.36
C TYR A 690 -13.95 -0.84 -64.37
N ASN A 691 -14.55 0.14 -63.73
CA ASN A 691 -14.02 1.47 -63.52
C ASN A 691 -13.73 1.67 -62.02
N LEU A 692 -12.48 1.93 -61.69
CA LEU A 692 -12.01 2.07 -60.31
C LEU A 692 -11.76 3.55 -59.97
N ALA A 693 -12.38 4.02 -58.89
CA ALA A 693 -11.99 5.22 -58.17
C ALA A 693 -11.17 4.84 -56.93
N TYR A 694 -10.03 5.49 -56.71
CA TYR A 694 -9.09 5.13 -55.62
C TYR A 694 -9.01 6.20 -54.52
N LYS A 695 -9.80 7.26 -54.62
CA LYS A 695 -9.89 8.37 -53.67
C LYS A 695 -11.35 8.84 -53.54
N THR A 696 -11.76 9.22 -52.33
CA THR A 696 -13.12 9.73 -52.05
C THR A 696 -13.22 11.24 -52.27
N SER A 697 -14.46 11.76 -52.28
CA SER A 697 -14.76 13.19 -52.39
C SER A 697 -14.19 14.04 -51.24
N THR A 698 -13.87 13.41 -50.10
CA THR A 698 -13.22 14.04 -48.93
C THR A 698 -11.69 13.99 -48.99
N GLY A 699 -11.12 13.42 -50.05
CA GLY A 699 -9.67 13.27 -50.22
C GLY A 699 -9.06 12.07 -49.50
N SER A 700 -9.86 11.24 -48.82
CA SER A 700 -9.41 10.00 -48.19
C SER A 700 -9.18 8.92 -49.26
N TYR A 701 -8.06 8.21 -49.19
CA TYR A 701 -7.80 7.08 -50.07
C TYR A 701 -8.79 5.95 -49.74
N LYS A 702 -9.75 5.66 -50.63
CA LYS A 702 -10.64 4.50 -50.54
C LYS A 702 -11.02 4.03 -51.93
N TYR A 703 -11.07 2.72 -52.12
CA TYR A 703 -11.40 2.10 -53.40
C TYR A 703 -12.91 1.94 -53.56
N THR A 704 -13.45 2.50 -54.65
CA THR A 704 -14.84 2.34 -55.09
C THR A 704 -14.84 1.84 -56.54
N ILE A 705 -15.56 0.77 -56.80
CA ILE A 705 -15.61 0.12 -58.11
C ILE A 705 -17.00 0.29 -58.71
N ARG A 706 -17.03 0.68 -59.99
CA ARG A 706 -18.23 0.69 -60.82
C ARG A 706 -18.09 -0.31 -61.98
N LYS A 707 -19.16 -1.02 -62.28
CA LYS A 707 -19.18 -2.12 -63.25
C LYS A 707 -20.10 -1.81 -64.43
N PHE A 708 -19.66 -2.08 -65.65
CA PHE A 708 -20.38 -1.83 -66.90
C PHE A 708 -20.47 -3.08 -67.79
N ASP A 709 -21.54 -3.21 -68.55
CA ASP A 709 -21.74 -4.25 -69.56
C ASP A 709 -21.67 -3.67 -70.99
N PRO A 710 -20.53 -3.78 -71.70
CA PRO A 710 -20.41 -3.28 -73.07
C PRO A 710 -21.36 -3.94 -74.08
N LYS A 711 -21.82 -5.18 -73.84
CA LYS A 711 -22.75 -5.88 -74.75
C LYS A 711 -24.18 -5.39 -74.57
N ASN A 712 -24.49 -4.81 -73.41
CA ASN A 712 -25.76 -4.17 -73.10
C ASN A 712 -25.63 -2.64 -73.09
N ASN A 713 -25.12 -2.07 -74.19
CA ASN A 713 -25.00 -0.62 -74.40
C ASN A 713 -24.30 0.13 -73.25
N TRP A 714 -23.28 -0.49 -72.63
CA TRP A 714 -22.52 0.10 -71.52
C TRP A 714 -23.38 0.48 -70.30
N ALA A 715 -24.48 -0.24 -70.08
CA ALA A 715 -25.29 -0.10 -68.87
C ALA A 715 -24.48 -0.47 -67.61
N LYS A 716 -24.69 0.27 -66.51
CA LYS A 716 -24.13 -0.06 -65.20
C LYS A 716 -24.77 -1.35 -64.67
N VAL A 717 -23.98 -2.19 -64.00
CA VAL A 717 -24.42 -3.47 -63.42
C VAL A 717 -24.22 -3.45 -61.91
N GLY A 718 -25.32 -3.49 -61.16
CA GLY A 718 -25.30 -3.47 -59.69
C GLY A 718 -24.98 -2.09 -59.08
N GLU A 719 -24.89 -2.03 -57.75
CA GLU A 719 -24.46 -0.84 -57.03
C GLU A 719 -22.94 -0.63 -57.07
N ASP A 720 -22.47 0.57 -56.72
CA ASP A 720 -21.04 0.83 -56.59
C ASP A 720 -20.47 0.07 -55.38
N ILE A 721 -19.37 -0.65 -55.57
CA ILE A 721 -18.77 -1.50 -54.53
C ILE A 721 -17.66 -0.73 -53.81
N ARG A 722 -17.79 -0.56 -52.50
CA ARG A 722 -16.75 0.05 -51.65
C ARG A 722 -15.92 -1.04 -50.98
N LEU A 723 -14.60 -1.01 -51.16
CA LEU A 723 -13.70 -1.93 -50.47
C LEU A 723 -13.43 -1.43 -49.04
N ILE A 724 -13.52 -2.33 -48.06
CA ILE A 724 -13.38 -2.06 -46.62
C ILE A 724 -11.96 -2.42 -46.20
N ASP A 725 -11.06 -1.44 -46.33
CA ASP A 725 -9.70 -1.41 -45.75
C ASP A 725 -9.10 0.00 -45.94
N ASP A 726 -7.97 0.29 -45.31
CA ASP A 726 -7.19 1.51 -45.58
C ASP A 726 -6.46 1.38 -46.94
N SER A 727 -6.59 2.42 -47.77
CA SER A 727 -5.87 2.53 -49.05
C SER A 727 -4.58 3.32 -48.84
N PHE A 728 -3.48 2.86 -49.44
CA PHE A 728 -2.17 3.49 -49.30
C PHE A 728 -1.94 4.58 -50.36
N ILE A 729 -1.04 5.51 -50.05
CA ILE A 729 -0.74 6.74 -50.81
C ILE A 729 -0.23 6.51 -52.26
N ASN A 730 0.05 5.26 -52.67
CA ASN A 730 0.75 4.95 -53.93
C ASN A 730 0.07 3.85 -54.79
N PHE A 731 -1.27 3.86 -54.87
CA PHE A 731 -2.00 3.02 -55.82
C PHE A 731 -1.44 3.18 -57.23
N THR A 732 -1.17 2.05 -57.88
CA THR A 732 -0.62 2.05 -59.23
C THR A 732 -1.64 1.49 -60.21
N TYR A 733 -1.96 0.18 -60.16
CA TYR A 733 -2.80 -0.52 -61.16
C TYR A 733 -3.69 -1.59 -60.55
N PHE A 734 -4.66 -2.07 -61.33
CA PHE A 734 -5.47 -3.23 -60.98
C PHE A 734 -5.73 -4.16 -62.16
N PHE A 735 -6.12 -5.39 -61.85
CA PHE A 735 -6.81 -6.30 -62.77
C PHE A 735 -7.92 -7.04 -62.05
N VAL A 736 -8.80 -7.70 -62.80
CA VAL A 736 -9.97 -8.39 -62.25
C VAL A 736 -9.98 -9.84 -62.73
N TYR A 737 -10.32 -10.76 -61.83
CA TYR A 737 -10.58 -12.16 -62.13
C TYR A 737 -11.82 -12.60 -61.35
N GLU A 738 -12.87 -13.04 -62.07
CA GLU A 738 -14.15 -13.45 -61.49
C GLU A 738 -14.71 -12.44 -60.46
N LYS A 739 -14.80 -12.83 -59.19
CA LYS A 739 -15.27 -11.99 -58.08
C LYS A 739 -14.16 -11.24 -57.35
N TYR A 740 -12.92 -11.33 -57.84
CA TYR A 740 -11.75 -10.77 -57.19
C TYR A 740 -11.18 -9.59 -57.96
N ILE A 741 -10.82 -8.53 -57.23
CA ILE A 741 -10.02 -7.42 -57.74
C ILE A 741 -8.63 -7.48 -57.11
N PHE A 742 -7.62 -7.31 -57.95
CA PHE A 742 -6.21 -7.38 -57.59
C PHE A 742 -5.60 -6.00 -57.76
N MET A 743 -5.08 -5.46 -56.67
CA MET A 743 -4.63 -4.08 -56.55
C MET A 743 -3.12 -4.07 -56.35
N PHE A 744 -2.39 -3.36 -57.21
CA PHE A 744 -0.94 -3.27 -57.13
C PHE A 744 -0.49 -1.91 -56.57
N GLU A 745 0.33 -1.97 -55.53
CA GLU A 745 0.92 -0.83 -54.85
C GLU A 745 2.44 -0.80 -55.08
N SER A 746 2.90 0.19 -55.86
CA SER A 746 4.28 0.21 -56.36
C SER A 746 5.34 0.53 -55.31
N TYR A 747 5.00 1.22 -54.21
CA TYR A 747 5.97 1.61 -53.18
C TYR A 747 6.58 0.40 -52.46
N ASN A 748 5.77 -0.63 -52.17
CA ASN A 748 6.20 -1.85 -51.48
C ASN A 748 6.18 -3.11 -52.38
N SER A 749 5.82 -2.97 -53.66
CA SER A 749 5.64 -4.09 -54.61
C SER A 749 4.58 -5.11 -54.18
N LEU A 750 3.57 -4.63 -53.45
CA LEU A 750 2.52 -5.45 -52.86
C LEU A 750 1.34 -5.57 -53.82
N MET A 751 0.84 -6.79 -53.94
CA MET A 751 -0.46 -7.08 -54.54
C MET A 751 -1.45 -7.41 -53.43
N ARG A 752 -2.62 -6.79 -53.48
CA ARG A 752 -3.71 -7.01 -52.53
C ARG A 752 -4.92 -7.56 -53.27
N ARG A 753 -5.54 -8.62 -52.73
CA ARG A 753 -6.76 -9.23 -53.27
C ARG A 753 -7.95 -8.84 -52.40
N PHE A 754 -8.98 -8.31 -53.04
CA PHE A 754 -10.27 -8.01 -52.41
C PHE A 754 -11.38 -8.82 -53.07
N ASN A 755 -12.35 -9.21 -52.26
CA ASN A 755 -13.57 -9.85 -52.72
C ASN A 755 -14.60 -8.79 -53.09
N MET A 756 -15.00 -8.71 -54.36
CA MET A 756 -15.92 -7.70 -54.86
C MET A 756 -17.39 -7.96 -54.48
N GLU A 757 -17.74 -9.18 -54.02
CA GLU A 757 -19.10 -9.48 -53.55
C GLU A 757 -19.31 -8.99 -52.12
N THR A 758 -18.30 -9.09 -51.25
CA THR A 758 -18.37 -8.68 -49.84
C THR A 758 -17.75 -7.32 -49.57
N GLY A 759 -16.87 -6.84 -50.46
CA GLY A 759 -16.04 -5.64 -50.25
C GLY A 759 -14.87 -5.85 -49.29
N LEU A 760 -14.65 -7.06 -48.79
CA LEU A 760 -13.62 -7.34 -47.78
C LEU A 760 -12.25 -7.61 -48.40
N TYR A 761 -11.21 -7.15 -47.70
CA TYR A 761 -9.82 -7.56 -47.91
C TYR A 761 -9.66 -9.05 -47.56
N GLU A 762 -8.95 -9.82 -48.41
CA GLU A 762 -8.67 -11.23 -48.15
C GLU A 762 -7.20 -11.51 -47.88
N GLU A 763 -6.29 -10.94 -48.68
CA GLU A 763 -4.89 -11.33 -48.66
C GLU A 763 -3.99 -10.29 -49.35
N GLU A 764 -2.73 -10.19 -48.94
CA GLU A 764 -1.67 -9.46 -49.62
C GLU A 764 -0.39 -10.28 -49.73
N TRP A 765 0.39 -10.02 -50.77
CA TRP A 765 1.69 -10.65 -50.97
C TRP A 765 2.62 -9.78 -51.82
N ASN A 766 3.91 -10.08 -51.77
CA ASN A 766 4.90 -9.43 -52.63
C ASN A 766 4.94 -10.09 -54.01
N THR A 767 4.89 -9.28 -55.06
CA THR A 767 4.86 -9.77 -56.45
C THR A 767 6.24 -10.16 -57.00
N ASN A 768 7.32 -9.47 -56.59
CA ASN A 768 8.73 -9.85 -56.78
C ASN A 768 9.69 -8.77 -56.23
N VAL A 769 10.77 -9.16 -55.53
CA VAL A 769 11.93 -8.32 -55.16
C VAL A 769 13.19 -8.98 -55.76
N PRO A 770 14.10 -8.24 -56.45
CA PRO A 770 14.29 -6.79 -56.32
C PRO A 770 13.93 -5.92 -57.53
N THR A 771 13.43 -6.46 -58.65
CA THR A 771 13.12 -5.63 -59.83
C THR A 771 11.68 -5.11 -59.83
N ALA A 772 11.38 -4.12 -58.98
CA ALA A 772 10.06 -3.52 -58.89
C ALA A 772 9.93 -2.26 -59.75
N GLY A 773 9.29 -2.41 -60.92
CA GLY A 773 8.95 -1.31 -61.82
C GLY A 773 7.61 -1.50 -62.53
N TYR A 774 6.74 -2.36 -61.99
CA TYR A 774 5.44 -2.67 -62.59
C TYR A 774 4.54 -1.43 -62.57
N LEU A 775 4.09 -1.03 -63.75
CA LEU A 775 3.21 0.09 -63.94
C LEU A 775 1.87 -0.31 -64.53
N THR A 776 1.62 -1.58 -64.86
CA THR A 776 0.32 -2.00 -65.40
C THR A 776 0.15 -3.50 -65.38
N PHE A 777 -1.09 -3.95 -65.18
CA PHE A 777 -1.48 -5.35 -65.16
C PHE A 777 -2.73 -5.58 -66.00
N THR A 778 -2.82 -6.75 -66.64
CA THR A 778 -4.03 -7.22 -67.32
C THR A 778 -4.12 -8.74 -67.22
N TYR A 779 -5.34 -9.25 -67.03
CA TYR A 779 -5.61 -10.68 -67.04
C TYR A 779 -6.04 -11.12 -68.45
N ASP A 780 -5.43 -12.20 -68.92
CA ASP A 780 -5.69 -12.85 -70.20
C ASP A 780 -6.58 -14.07 -69.96
N TRP A 781 -7.88 -13.85 -69.94
CA TRP A 781 -8.88 -14.90 -69.67
C TRP A 781 -8.97 -15.96 -70.77
N TYR A 782 -8.43 -15.74 -71.97
CA TYR A 782 -8.38 -16.77 -73.02
C TYR A 782 -7.32 -17.82 -72.77
N ASN A 783 -6.27 -17.42 -72.06
CA ASN A 783 -5.03 -18.16 -71.95
C ASN A 783 -4.66 -18.51 -70.52
N ASP A 784 -5.44 -18.01 -69.56
CA ASP A 784 -5.19 -18.11 -68.13
C ASP A 784 -3.79 -17.58 -67.76
N LEU A 785 -3.50 -16.33 -68.14
CA LEU A 785 -2.22 -15.66 -67.86
C LEU A 785 -2.47 -14.26 -67.28
N VAL A 786 -1.53 -13.76 -66.46
CA VAL A 786 -1.50 -12.35 -66.05
C VAL A 786 -0.26 -11.70 -66.66
N TYR A 787 -0.43 -10.61 -67.38
CA TYR A 787 0.67 -9.82 -67.93
C TYR A 787 0.92 -8.58 -67.07
N ALA A 788 2.19 -8.30 -66.77
CA ALA A 788 2.62 -7.12 -66.03
C ALA A 788 3.64 -6.30 -66.83
N GLY A 789 3.33 -5.04 -67.12
CA GLY A 789 4.21 -4.13 -67.85
C GLY A 789 5.16 -3.37 -66.92
N ILE A 790 6.44 -3.31 -67.27
CA ILE A 790 7.46 -2.56 -66.53
C ILE A 790 7.75 -1.23 -67.24
N GLY A 791 7.70 -0.13 -66.50
CA GLY A 791 7.85 1.22 -67.08
C GLY A 791 8.33 2.33 -66.14
N SER A 792 8.79 2.02 -64.93
CA SER A 792 9.38 3.03 -64.04
C SER A 792 10.72 3.55 -64.60
N ALA A 793 11.04 4.83 -64.36
CA ALA A 793 12.30 5.41 -64.78
C ALA A 793 13.49 4.62 -64.21
N GLY A 794 14.42 4.17 -65.08
CA GLY A 794 15.59 3.37 -64.69
C GLY A 794 15.49 1.87 -64.97
N TYR A 795 14.35 1.35 -65.44
CA TYR A 795 14.18 -0.08 -65.78
C TYR A 795 14.08 -0.33 -67.29
N THR A 796 14.62 -1.46 -67.76
CA THR A 796 14.46 -1.90 -69.16
C THR A 796 13.00 -2.30 -69.44
N PRO A 797 12.34 -1.73 -70.46
CA PRO A 797 10.96 -2.07 -70.80
C PRO A 797 10.79 -3.56 -71.14
N LYS A 798 9.91 -4.24 -70.40
CA LYS A 798 9.53 -5.63 -70.63
C LYS A 798 8.12 -5.91 -70.10
N ILE A 799 7.54 -7.02 -70.55
CA ILE A 799 6.30 -7.58 -70.00
C ILE A 799 6.62 -8.89 -69.31
N ASP A 800 6.36 -8.97 -68.00
CA ASP A 800 6.44 -10.22 -67.26
C ASP A 800 5.11 -10.98 -67.35
N VAL A 801 5.19 -12.30 -67.44
CA VAL A 801 4.05 -13.21 -67.61
C VAL A 801 3.94 -14.09 -66.37
N PHE A 802 2.76 -14.15 -65.78
CA PHE A 802 2.43 -15.01 -64.63
C PHE A 802 1.29 -15.97 -64.97
N SER A 803 1.23 -17.10 -64.26
CA SER A 803 0.10 -18.05 -64.35
C SER A 803 -1.20 -17.41 -63.85
N GLY A 804 -2.31 -17.67 -64.54
CA GLY A 804 -3.64 -17.15 -64.20
C GLY A 804 -4.35 -17.93 -63.10
N THR A 805 -4.40 -19.26 -63.11
CA THR A 805 -4.80 -20.05 -61.94
C THR A 805 -3.63 -20.90 -61.45
N TYR A 806 -3.61 -21.26 -60.18
CA TYR A 806 -2.56 -22.13 -59.64
C TYR A 806 -3.06 -23.06 -58.54
N ARG A 807 -2.41 -24.22 -58.41
CA ARG A 807 -2.53 -25.08 -57.22
C ARG A 807 -1.41 -24.73 -56.25
N GLU A 808 -1.76 -24.55 -54.98
CA GLU A 808 -0.79 -24.28 -53.92
C GLU A 808 -0.43 -25.60 -53.23
N GLY A 809 0.79 -26.07 -53.47
CA GLY A 809 1.31 -27.31 -52.90
C GLY A 809 1.84 -27.14 -51.48
N SER A 810 1.41 -26.12 -50.74
CA SER A 810 1.81 -25.90 -49.35
C SER A 810 0.70 -25.21 -48.56
N GLY A 811 0.53 -25.58 -47.30
CA GLY A 811 -0.40 -24.97 -46.37
C GLY A 811 0.14 -25.07 -44.96
N SER A 812 -0.35 -24.23 -44.07
CA SER A 812 0.07 -24.24 -42.67
C SER A 812 -1.10 -24.12 -41.72
N PHE A 813 -0.90 -24.56 -40.49
CA PHE A 813 -1.85 -24.37 -39.40
C PHE A 813 -1.14 -24.00 -38.09
N ASP A 814 -1.81 -23.22 -37.26
CA ASP A 814 -1.43 -22.95 -35.88
C ASP A 814 -2.50 -23.49 -34.94
N SER A 815 -2.13 -24.30 -33.96
CA SER A 815 -3.03 -24.64 -32.87
C SER A 815 -3.36 -23.39 -32.03
N PRO A 816 -4.50 -23.38 -31.30
CA PRO A 816 -4.70 -22.43 -30.20
C PRO A 816 -3.54 -22.48 -29.20
N SER A 817 -3.38 -21.40 -28.42
CA SER A 817 -2.42 -21.41 -27.32
C SER A 817 -2.89 -22.36 -26.22
N ILE A 818 -1.99 -23.23 -25.76
CA ILE A 818 -2.21 -24.22 -24.71
C ILE A 818 -1.50 -23.75 -23.44
N GLY A 819 -2.11 -23.98 -22.28
CA GLY A 819 -1.68 -23.45 -20.99
C GLY A 819 -2.38 -22.13 -20.61
N PRO A 820 -1.92 -21.46 -19.54
CA PRO A 820 -0.60 -21.62 -18.93
C PRO A 820 -0.43 -22.91 -18.11
N ALA A 821 0.82 -23.35 -17.96
CA ALA A 821 1.17 -24.59 -17.28
C ALA A 821 2.11 -24.34 -16.09
N ALA A 822 1.96 -25.14 -15.03
CA ALA A 822 2.91 -25.24 -13.93
C ALA A 822 4.06 -26.22 -14.26
N ALA A 823 3.82 -27.16 -15.18
CA ALA A 823 4.79 -28.07 -15.75
C ALA A 823 4.30 -28.58 -17.11
N TRP A 824 5.20 -28.72 -18.07
CA TRP A 824 4.94 -29.35 -19.38
C TRP A 824 5.35 -30.81 -19.31
N ASN A 825 4.48 -31.75 -19.75
CA ASN A 825 4.74 -33.19 -19.60
C ASN A 825 5.07 -33.83 -20.95
N SER A 826 4.11 -33.89 -21.89
CA SER A 826 4.31 -34.61 -23.15
C SER A 826 3.53 -34.00 -24.31
N LEU A 827 3.90 -34.36 -25.54
CA LEU A 827 3.20 -33.98 -26.77
C LEU A 827 2.90 -35.21 -27.64
N HIS A 828 1.64 -35.37 -28.00
CA HIS A 828 1.15 -36.43 -28.89
C HIS A 828 0.36 -35.83 -30.06
N TYR A 829 0.49 -36.44 -31.25
CA TYR A 829 -0.29 -36.09 -32.43
C TYR A 829 -0.38 -37.27 -33.40
N SER A 830 -1.39 -37.26 -34.27
CA SER A 830 -1.55 -38.24 -35.34
C SER A 830 -1.54 -37.61 -36.73
N VAL A 831 -0.64 -38.10 -37.59
CA VAL A 831 -0.54 -37.71 -39.00
C VAL A 831 -0.48 -38.95 -39.89
N ALA A 832 -1.38 -39.06 -40.87
CA ALA A 832 -1.32 -40.07 -41.91
C ALA A 832 -0.69 -39.52 -43.19
N ASN A 833 0.37 -40.19 -43.65
CA ASN A 833 1.10 -39.88 -44.87
C ASN A 833 1.10 -41.05 -45.89
N SER A 834 0.32 -42.11 -45.64
CA SER A 834 0.30 -43.29 -46.52
C SER A 834 -0.32 -42.96 -47.88
N GLY A 835 0.47 -43.16 -48.96
CA GLY A 835 0.04 -42.90 -50.33
C GLY A 835 0.03 -41.42 -50.74
N SER A 836 0.66 -40.53 -49.94
CA SER A 836 0.98 -39.15 -50.34
C SER A 836 2.42 -39.05 -50.81
N SER A 837 2.70 -38.12 -51.73
CA SER A 837 4.06 -37.64 -52.03
C SER A 837 4.39 -36.33 -51.30
N GLY A 838 3.55 -35.92 -50.35
CA GLY A 838 3.73 -34.72 -49.56
C GLY A 838 4.74 -34.88 -48.42
N ASN A 839 5.20 -33.76 -47.89
CA ASN A 839 6.02 -33.67 -46.68
C ASN A 839 5.35 -32.73 -45.68
N TYR A 840 5.57 -32.95 -44.39
CA TYR A 840 5.12 -32.04 -43.34
C TYR A 840 6.26 -31.66 -42.39
N THR A 841 6.12 -30.53 -41.73
CA THR A 841 7.03 -30.01 -40.70
C THR A 841 6.19 -29.52 -39.54
N LEU A 842 6.50 -29.96 -38.32
CA LEU A 842 5.83 -29.51 -37.10
C LEU A 842 6.83 -28.77 -36.22
N ARG A 843 6.48 -27.57 -35.77
CA ARG A 843 7.30 -26.74 -34.87
C ARG A 843 6.56 -26.55 -33.56
N LEU A 844 7.22 -26.86 -32.45
CA LEU A 844 6.73 -26.49 -31.14
C LEU A 844 7.17 -25.06 -30.85
N LEU A 845 6.21 -24.19 -30.57
CA LEU A 845 6.44 -22.79 -30.26
C LEU A 845 6.10 -22.53 -28.79
N GLY A 846 6.91 -21.71 -28.12
CA GLY A 846 6.68 -21.29 -26.74
C GLY A 846 6.55 -19.78 -26.59
N LEU A 847 5.56 -19.32 -25.82
CA LEU A 847 5.38 -17.91 -25.52
C LEU A 847 6.34 -17.48 -24.42
N ASN A 848 7.35 -16.71 -24.79
CA ASN A 848 8.38 -16.23 -23.90
C ASN A 848 7.82 -15.20 -22.91
N ALA A 849 7.96 -15.45 -21.61
CA ALA A 849 7.44 -14.60 -20.54
C ALA A 849 8.01 -13.19 -20.55
N THR A 850 9.27 -13.01 -20.99
CA THR A 850 9.97 -11.73 -20.96
C THR A 850 9.76 -10.92 -22.23
N THR A 851 9.96 -11.52 -23.40
CA THR A 851 9.84 -10.79 -24.69
C THR A 851 8.41 -10.70 -25.21
N LYS A 852 7.49 -11.51 -24.65
CA LYS A 852 6.11 -11.67 -25.12
C LYS A 852 6.00 -12.08 -26.59
N THR A 853 7.01 -12.79 -27.11
CA THR A 853 7.06 -13.35 -28.46
C THR A 853 7.00 -14.87 -28.45
N TRP A 854 6.52 -15.47 -29.56
CA TRP A 854 6.55 -16.91 -29.78
C TRP A 854 7.92 -17.35 -30.31
N ASP A 855 8.69 -18.06 -29.48
CA ASP A 855 10.00 -18.60 -29.84
C ASP A 855 9.85 -20.00 -30.43
N ASN A 856 10.75 -20.40 -31.34
CA ASN A 856 10.84 -21.79 -31.81
C ASN A 856 11.60 -22.63 -30.78
N ILE A 857 10.89 -23.54 -30.09
CA ILE A 857 11.50 -24.47 -29.13
C ILE A 857 12.08 -25.67 -29.87
N ALA A 858 11.30 -26.29 -30.75
CA ALA A 858 11.71 -27.47 -31.50
C ALA A 858 11.20 -27.43 -32.95
N MET A 859 12.01 -27.92 -33.89
CA MET A 859 11.63 -28.13 -35.28
C MET A 859 11.57 -29.62 -35.58
N ASN A 860 10.52 -30.06 -36.28
CA ASN A 860 10.19 -31.46 -36.54
C ASN A 860 10.10 -32.30 -35.25
N ILE A 861 9.34 -31.79 -34.28
CA ILE A 861 9.08 -32.50 -33.02
C ILE A 861 8.40 -33.85 -33.31
N SER A 862 8.85 -34.91 -32.62
CA SER A 862 8.34 -36.27 -32.81
C SER A 862 7.07 -36.51 -32.00
N ASN A 863 6.18 -37.38 -32.48
CA ASN A 863 5.02 -37.82 -31.71
C ASN A 863 5.48 -38.58 -30.45
N GLY A 864 4.92 -38.25 -29.28
CA GLY A 864 5.30 -38.82 -27.98
C GLY A 864 6.58 -38.22 -27.40
N SER A 865 6.90 -36.96 -27.72
CA SER A 865 8.04 -36.28 -27.10
C SER A 865 7.71 -35.85 -25.67
N GLU A 866 8.61 -36.13 -24.73
CA GLU A 866 8.57 -35.54 -23.38
C GLU A 866 8.95 -34.05 -23.45
N LEU A 867 8.32 -33.24 -22.61
CA LEU A 867 8.44 -31.78 -22.56
C LEU A 867 8.96 -31.25 -21.21
N ASP A 868 9.34 -32.14 -20.28
CA ASP A 868 9.78 -31.79 -18.92
C ASP A 868 10.94 -30.78 -18.87
N ASP A 869 11.79 -30.77 -19.90
CA ASP A 869 12.94 -29.85 -20.02
C ASP A 869 12.55 -28.41 -20.41
N ILE A 870 11.28 -28.18 -20.79
CA ILE A 870 10.79 -26.83 -21.12
C ILE A 870 10.41 -26.12 -19.82
N ASP A 871 11.17 -25.08 -19.49
CA ASP A 871 10.89 -24.23 -18.34
C ASP A 871 9.53 -23.49 -18.51
N PRO A 872 8.51 -23.78 -17.66
CA PRO A 872 7.18 -23.18 -17.76
C PRO A 872 7.14 -21.70 -17.32
N ASP A 873 8.11 -21.24 -16.52
CA ASP A 873 8.22 -19.84 -16.10
C ASP A 873 8.83 -18.99 -17.22
N ARG A 874 9.70 -19.59 -18.04
CA ARG A 874 10.19 -18.97 -19.28
C ARG A 874 9.19 -19.06 -20.42
N TYR A 875 8.59 -20.23 -20.63
CA TYR A 875 7.66 -20.53 -21.72
C TYR A 875 6.27 -20.84 -21.18
N THR A 876 5.53 -19.75 -20.95
CA THR A 876 4.25 -19.75 -20.23
C THR A 876 3.13 -20.50 -20.94
N ARG A 877 3.18 -20.59 -22.26
CA ARG A 877 2.19 -21.24 -23.13
C ARG A 877 2.90 -21.92 -24.29
N LEU A 878 2.32 -23.01 -24.80
CA LEU A 878 2.81 -23.71 -25.99
C LEU A 878 1.78 -23.65 -27.12
N LYS A 879 2.24 -23.77 -28.37
CA LYS A 879 1.39 -24.08 -29.52
C LYS A 879 2.16 -24.91 -30.54
N LEU A 880 1.44 -25.67 -31.35
CA LEU A 880 2.01 -26.43 -32.46
C LEU A 880 1.74 -25.68 -33.78
N TYR A 881 2.81 -25.38 -34.50
CA TYR A 881 2.75 -24.84 -35.86
C TYR A 881 3.10 -25.94 -36.87
N GLY A 882 2.17 -26.25 -37.77
CA GLY A 882 2.37 -27.26 -38.80
C GLY A 882 2.43 -26.66 -40.20
N VAL A 883 3.30 -27.22 -41.05
CA VAL A 883 3.35 -26.95 -42.49
C VAL A 883 3.18 -28.28 -43.21
N ILE A 884 2.25 -28.35 -44.15
CA ILE A 884 2.02 -29.50 -45.03
C ILE A 884 2.32 -29.05 -46.45
N THR A 885 3.12 -29.83 -47.17
CA THR A 885 3.48 -29.59 -48.57
C THR A 885 3.15 -30.81 -49.41
N ASP A 886 2.65 -30.61 -50.63
CA ASP A 886 2.42 -31.63 -51.65
C ASP A 886 2.97 -31.17 -53.00
N SER A 887 3.96 -31.90 -53.51
CA SER A 887 4.59 -31.66 -54.80
C SER A 887 3.92 -32.40 -55.97
N SER A 888 2.96 -33.29 -55.71
CA SER A 888 2.20 -34.01 -56.76
C SER A 888 1.07 -33.20 -57.38
N PHE A 889 0.82 -31.99 -56.87
CA PHE A 889 -0.29 -31.14 -57.30
C PHE A 889 -1.65 -31.83 -57.19
N GLY A 890 -1.85 -32.66 -56.16
CA GLY A 890 -3.09 -33.40 -55.92
C GLY A 890 -3.24 -34.70 -56.72
N ALA A 891 -2.16 -35.24 -57.29
CA ALA A 891 -2.16 -36.57 -57.92
C ALA A 891 -2.03 -37.72 -56.91
N THR A 892 -1.76 -37.42 -55.64
CA THR A 892 -1.68 -38.39 -54.54
C THR A 892 -2.66 -38.05 -53.41
N SER A 893 -2.83 -38.95 -52.43
CA SER A 893 -3.69 -38.66 -51.28
C SER A 893 -3.07 -37.52 -50.44
N PRO A 894 -3.85 -36.54 -49.94
CA PRO A 894 -3.30 -35.50 -49.10
C PRO A 894 -2.87 -36.06 -47.73
N ILE A 895 -1.85 -35.45 -47.13
CA ILE A 895 -1.51 -35.67 -45.72
C ILE A 895 -2.69 -35.26 -44.85
N LYS A 896 -2.99 -36.05 -43.82
CA LYS A 896 -4.11 -35.85 -42.89
C LYS A 896 -3.57 -35.70 -41.48
N PHE A 897 -3.85 -34.57 -40.84
CA PHE A 897 -3.56 -34.33 -39.43
C PHE A 897 -4.86 -34.51 -38.62
N TYR A 898 -4.88 -35.45 -37.68
CA TYR A 898 -6.10 -35.92 -37.03
C TYR A 898 -6.33 -35.35 -35.63
N ASP A 899 -5.25 -35.14 -34.87
CA ASP A 899 -5.34 -34.75 -33.47
C ASP A 899 -4.04 -34.16 -32.95
N LEU A 900 -4.17 -33.41 -31.85
CA LEU A 900 -3.10 -32.86 -31.04
C LEU A 900 -3.46 -33.01 -29.57
N GLN A 901 -2.57 -33.59 -28.78
CA GLN A 901 -2.60 -33.60 -27.32
C GLN A 901 -1.31 -33.00 -26.79
N ILE A 902 -1.42 -32.08 -25.83
CA ILE A 902 -0.29 -31.65 -25.01
C ILE A 902 -0.69 -31.85 -23.56
N ASP A 903 0.04 -32.74 -22.87
CA ASP A 903 -0.16 -33.02 -21.46
C ASP A 903 0.62 -31.99 -20.65
N TYR A 904 -0.05 -31.36 -19.68
CA TYR A 904 0.56 -30.39 -18.79
C TYR A 904 -0.19 -30.33 -17.47
N THR A 905 0.52 -29.87 -16.43
CA THR A 905 -0.08 -29.57 -15.13
C THR A 905 -0.62 -28.13 -15.16
N PRO A 906 -1.92 -27.88 -14.95
CA PRO A 906 -2.48 -26.52 -14.93
C PRO A 906 -1.96 -25.72 -13.73
N LEU A 907 -2.18 -24.41 -13.73
CA LEU A 907 -1.78 -23.57 -12.59
C LEU A 907 -2.74 -23.75 -11.39
N PRO A 908 -2.26 -23.56 -10.14
CA PRO A 908 -3.13 -23.26 -9.02
C PRO A 908 -3.73 -21.84 -9.16
N ASP A 909 -4.69 -21.51 -8.29
CA ASP A 909 -5.21 -20.14 -8.15
C ASP A 909 -5.56 -19.89 -6.69
N ILE A 910 -4.74 -19.11 -5.98
CA ILE A 910 -4.99 -18.79 -4.59
C ILE A 910 -6.07 -17.71 -4.52
N ALA A 911 -6.98 -17.83 -3.56
CA ALA A 911 -8.02 -16.85 -3.35
C ALA A 911 -8.26 -16.58 -1.87
N LEU A 912 -8.28 -15.31 -1.51
CA LEU A 912 -8.66 -14.77 -0.22
C LEU A 912 -9.98 -14.02 -0.35
N SER A 913 -10.75 -13.95 0.73
CA SER A 913 -12.01 -13.19 0.74
C SER A 913 -12.26 -12.64 2.13
N ASN A 914 -12.84 -11.45 2.22
CA ASN A 914 -13.22 -10.84 3.51
C ASN A 914 -14.22 -11.74 4.26
N ASN A 915 -15.05 -12.51 3.56
CA ASN A 915 -16.00 -13.44 4.17
C ASN A 915 -15.31 -14.68 4.81
N ASN A 916 -14.04 -14.90 4.46
CA ASN A 916 -13.22 -16.00 4.94
C ASN A 916 -12.14 -15.56 5.93
N PHE A 917 -12.12 -14.26 6.27
CA PHE A 917 -11.21 -13.69 7.26
C PHE A 917 -12.02 -13.15 8.42
N PHE A 918 -11.91 -13.71 9.61
CA PHE A 918 -12.73 -13.30 10.75
C PHE A 918 -11.98 -13.40 12.08
N PHE A 919 -12.50 -12.66 13.05
CA PHE A 919 -12.05 -12.61 14.44
C PHE A 919 -13.15 -13.21 15.31
N THR A 920 -12.78 -13.97 16.33
CA THR A 920 -13.73 -14.68 17.18
C THR A 920 -13.39 -14.43 18.65
N PRO A 921 -14.01 -13.42 19.29
CA PRO A 921 -15.09 -12.53 18.80
C PRO A 921 -14.61 -11.30 17.99
N ASP A 922 -15.51 -10.62 17.27
CA ASP A 922 -15.22 -9.37 16.54
C ASP A 922 -15.03 -8.14 17.45
N THR A 923 -15.45 -8.25 18.70
CA THR A 923 -15.20 -7.30 19.79
C THR A 923 -14.76 -8.05 21.03
N VAL A 924 -13.61 -7.68 21.59
CA VAL A 924 -12.97 -8.35 22.73
C VAL A 924 -12.52 -7.31 23.77
N LEU A 925 -12.78 -7.59 25.05
CA LEU A 925 -12.26 -6.77 26.14
C LEU A 925 -10.75 -6.95 26.27
N GLN A 926 -10.03 -5.84 26.40
CA GLN A 926 -8.57 -5.82 26.52
C GLN A 926 -8.08 -6.80 27.60
N GLY A 927 -7.14 -7.66 27.22
CA GLY A 927 -6.55 -8.70 28.05
C GLY A 927 -7.15 -10.10 27.87
N PHE A 928 -8.31 -10.25 27.23
CA PHE A 928 -8.74 -11.57 26.73
C PHE A 928 -8.07 -11.90 25.41
N ASP A 929 -7.83 -13.18 25.17
CA ASP A 929 -7.35 -13.66 23.88
C ASP A 929 -8.46 -13.55 22.82
N ASP A 930 -8.08 -13.18 21.60
CA ASP A 930 -8.93 -13.28 20.42
C ASP A 930 -8.29 -14.25 19.41
N THR A 931 -9.10 -14.89 18.57
CA THR A 931 -8.62 -15.80 17.52
C THR A 931 -8.86 -15.19 16.15
N MET A 932 -7.76 -14.92 15.45
CA MET A 932 -7.76 -14.48 14.05
C MET A 932 -7.68 -15.71 13.13
N GLU A 933 -8.64 -15.87 12.21
CA GLU A 933 -8.68 -17.00 11.28
C GLU A 933 -8.86 -16.54 9.83
N MET A 934 -8.05 -17.13 8.93
CA MET A 934 -8.13 -16.93 7.48
C MET A 934 -8.29 -18.28 6.78
N LYS A 935 -9.36 -18.46 5.99
CA LYS A 935 -9.44 -19.58 5.04
C LYS A 935 -8.81 -19.16 3.71
N VAL A 936 -7.73 -19.83 3.34
CA VAL A 936 -7.02 -19.66 2.07
C VAL A 936 -7.49 -20.73 1.11
N LEU A 937 -8.09 -20.34 -0.02
CA LEU A 937 -8.63 -21.25 -1.03
C LEU A 937 -7.61 -21.46 -2.15
N ASN A 938 -7.67 -22.63 -2.78
CA ASN A 938 -7.05 -22.91 -4.06
C ASN A 938 -8.15 -23.35 -5.04
N LEU A 939 -8.45 -22.51 -6.03
CA LEU A 939 -9.51 -22.69 -7.01
C LEU A 939 -9.04 -23.45 -8.27
N GLY A 940 -7.73 -23.68 -8.39
CA GLY A 940 -7.11 -24.39 -9.50
C GLY A 940 -7.06 -25.91 -9.30
N ASP A 941 -6.69 -26.61 -10.37
CA ASP A 941 -6.64 -28.08 -10.42
C ASP A 941 -5.26 -28.67 -10.00
N SER A 942 -4.36 -27.84 -9.48
CA SER A 942 -3.02 -28.22 -9.03
C SER A 942 -2.74 -27.75 -7.61
N ASP A 943 -1.93 -28.51 -6.86
CA ASP A 943 -1.52 -28.13 -5.51
C ASP A 943 -0.67 -26.86 -5.51
N ALA A 944 -0.96 -25.94 -4.60
CA ALA A 944 -0.14 -24.76 -4.34
C ALA A 944 0.75 -25.00 -3.12
N LYS A 945 2.04 -25.29 -3.35
CA LYS A 945 3.03 -25.54 -2.28
C LYS A 945 3.75 -24.26 -1.88
N ASP A 946 4.10 -24.15 -0.60
CA ASP A 946 4.88 -23.03 -0.07
C ASP A 946 4.20 -21.64 -0.21
N VAL A 947 2.86 -21.59 -0.12
CA VAL A 947 2.10 -20.33 -0.10
C VAL A 947 2.40 -19.59 1.20
N SER A 948 2.98 -18.38 1.09
CA SER A 948 3.28 -17.51 2.22
C SER A 948 2.10 -16.57 2.50
N VAL A 949 1.40 -16.77 3.61
CA VAL A 949 0.28 -15.92 4.05
C VAL A 949 0.78 -14.95 5.12
N LYS A 950 0.76 -13.65 4.82
CA LYS A 950 1.29 -12.57 5.66
C LYS A 950 0.18 -11.67 6.16
N PHE A 951 0.15 -11.41 7.46
CA PHE A 951 -0.83 -10.56 8.15
C PHE A 951 -0.15 -9.28 8.62
N TYR A 952 -0.68 -8.13 8.23
CA TYR A 952 -0.16 -6.80 8.55
C TYR A 952 -1.15 -6.05 9.43
N LEU A 953 -0.73 -5.63 10.62
CA LEU A 953 -1.53 -4.89 11.59
C LEU A 953 -1.44 -3.38 11.33
N ASN A 954 -2.58 -2.67 11.37
CA ASN A 954 -2.70 -1.21 11.31
C ASN A 954 -1.84 -0.54 10.23
N PRO A 955 -1.97 -0.92 8.94
CA PRO A 955 -1.11 -0.44 7.86
C PRO A 955 -1.25 1.07 7.52
N GLN A 956 -2.00 1.84 8.31
CA GLN A 956 -2.18 3.29 8.17
C GLN A 956 -1.48 4.07 9.29
N ASP A 957 -0.93 3.38 10.30
CA ASP A 957 -0.22 3.99 11.42
C ASP A 957 1.25 4.22 11.05
N THR A 958 1.72 5.45 11.18
CA THR A 958 3.02 5.91 10.67
C THR A 958 4.23 5.32 11.41
N SER A 959 3.97 4.53 12.45
CA SER A 959 4.95 3.76 13.23
C SER A 959 5.04 2.29 12.83
N ALA A 960 4.17 1.80 11.94
CA ALA A 960 4.11 0.40 11.56
C ALA A 960 5.33 0.03 10.69
N THR A 961 6.15 -0.90 11.22
CA THR A 961 7.21 -1.55 10.45
C THR A 961 6.65 -2.27 9.23
N ASP A 962 7.37 -2.31 8.11
CA ASP A 962 7.08 -3.14 6.92
C ASP A 962 7.08 -4.68 7.20
N THR A 963 7.20 -5.07 8.47
CA THR A 963 7.23 -6.45 8.94
C THR A 963 5.81 -6.97 9.17
N ALA A 964 5.51 -8.15 8.62
CA ALA A 964 4.25 -8.83 8.90
C ALA A 964 4.14 -9.15 10.40
N TYR A 965 3.00 -8.81 11.01
CA TYR A 965 2.68 -9.15 12.40
C TYR A 965 2.70 -10.67 12.62
N TYR A 966 2.22 -11.40 11.62
CA TYR A 966 2.24 -12.86 11.60
C TYR A 966 2.40 -13.36 10.16
N SER A 967 3.12 -14.46 9.97
CA SER A 967 3.20 -15.14 8.69
C SER A 967 3.14 -16.65 8.86
N ALA A 968 2.59 -17.34 7.87
CA ALA A 968 2.54 -18.79 7.81
C ALA A 968 2.84 -19.26 6.38
N THR A 969 3.59 -20.36 6.26
CA THR A 969 3.80 -21.04 4.98
C THR A 969 2.94 -22.31 4.96
N ILE A 970 2.08 -22.44 3.96
CA ILE A 970 1.12 -23.54 3.85
C ILE A 970 1.18 -24.22 2.48
N THR A 971 0.69 -25.45 2.40
CA THR A 971 0.37 -26.11 1.13
C THR A 971 -1.15 -26.21 1.03
N VAL A 972 -1.73 -25.67 -0.04
CA VAL A 972 -3.17 -25.71 -0.30
C VAL A 972 -3.43 -26.70 -1.44
N PRO A 973 -4.05 -27.87 -1.17
CA PRO A 973 -4.36 -28.84 -2.22
C PRO A 973 -5.26 -28.25 -3.31
N ALA A 974 -5.20 -28.83 -4.51
CA ALA A 974 -6.11 -28.48 -5.60
C ALA A 974 -7.60 -28.52 -5.17
N ASP A 975 -8.40 -27.59 -5.66
CA ASP A 975 -9.85 -27.49 -5.40
C ASP A 975 -10.22 -27.59 -3.90
N SER A 976 -9.43 -26.94 -3.03
CA SER A 976 -9.52 -27.08 -1.58
C SER A 976 -9.25 -25.77 -0.83
N PHE A 977 -9.24 -25.83 0.51
CA PHE A 977 -8.86 -24.70 1.36
C PHE A 977 -8.10 -25.16 2.60
N ILE A 978 -7.30 -24.26 3.16
CA ILE A 978 -6.62 -24.42 4.45
C ILE A 978 -6.94 -23.22 5.33
N THR A 979 -7.21 -23.47 6.62
CA THR A 979 -7.38 -22.40 7.62
C THR A 979 -6.05 -22.09 8.28
N VAL A 980 -5.67 -20.82 8.26
CA VAL A 980 -4.55 -20.27 9.02
C VAL A 980 -5.13 -19.52 10.22
N SER A 981 -4.80 -19.96 11.43
CA SER A 981 -5.30 -19.36 12.68
C SER A 981 -4.16 -18.84 13.56
N LYS A 982 -4.39 -17.74 14.28
CA LYS A 982 -3.45 -17.16 15.24
C LYS A 982 -4.21 -16.57 16.43
N ILE A 983 -3.75 -16.90 17.64
CA ILE A 983 -4.23 -16.27 18.87
C ILE A 983 -3.56 -14.89 19.03
N LEU A 984 -4.37 -13.86 19.20
CA LEU A 984 -3.98 -12.48 19.43
C LEU A 984 -4.04 -12.17 20.93
N LYS A 985 -2.92 -11.66 21.47
CA LYS A 985 -2.85 -11.18 22.87
C LYS A 985 -3.26 -9.72 22.94
N THR A 986 -4.54 -9.47 23.20
CA THR A 986 -5.14 -8.12 23.16
C THR A 986 -4.60 -7.18 24.24
N SER A 987 -3.90 -7.69 25.26
CA SER A 987 -3.19 -6.88 26.26
C SER A 987 -2.12 -5.96 25.68
N THR A 988 -1.64 -6.23 24.46
CA THR A 988 -0.65 -5.42 23.74
C THR A 988 -1.26 -4.40 22.78
N PHE A 989 -2.58 -4.43 22.61
CA PHE A 989 -3.31 -3.59 21.67
C PHE A 989 -3.88 -2.35 22.38
N VAL A 990 -4.00 -1.25 21.64
CA VAL A 990 -4.57 0.01 22.14
C VAL A 990 -6.07 -0.17 22.37
N PRO A 991 -6.58 0.02 23.60
CA PRO A 991 -7.98 -0.24 23.89
C PRO A 991 -8.88 0.88 23.38
N ALA A 992 -10.17 0.59 23.25
CA ALA A 992 -11.19 1.46 22.66
C ALA A 992 -10.87 1.90 21.21
N THR A 993 -10.18 1.06 20.45
CA THR A 993 -9.84 1.34 19.04
C THR A 993 -10.14 0.14 18.13
N GLU A 994 -10.41 0.45 16.85
CA GLU A 994 -10.49 -0.56 15.80
C GLU A 994 -9.08 -0.90 15.31
N HIS A 995 -8.79 -2.20 15.24
CA HIS A 995 -7.54 -2.71 14.69
C HIS A 995 -7.80 -3.39 13.35
N LYS A 996 -7.09 -2.94 12.32
CA LYS A 996 -7.26 -3.44 10.95
C LYS A 996 -6.13 -4.37 10.58
N PHE A 997 -6.47 -5.52 10.01
CA PHE A 997 -5.51 -6.43 9.42
C PHE A 997 -5.67 -6.49 7.90
N LYS A 998 -4.55 -6.36 7.20
CA LYS A 998 -4.43 -6.68 5.77
C LYS A 998 -3.74 -8.03 5.65
N VAL A 999 -4.27 -8.92 4.84
CA VAL A 999 -3.68 -10.25 4.59
C VAL A 999 -3.32 -10.37 3.13
N VAL A 1000 -2.10 -10.81 2.86
CA VAL A 1000 -1.57 -11.05 1.52
C VAL A 1000 -1.10 -12.50 1.46
N ALA A 1001 -1.55 -13.24 0.47
CA ALA A 1001 -0.98 -14.54 0.11
C ALA A 1001 0.01 -14.35 -1.05
N GLU A 1002 1.20 -14.93 -0.91
CA GLU A 1002 2.23 -14.91 -1.94
C GLU A 1002 2.59 -16.35 -2.29
N TYR A 1003 2.33 -16.75 -3.53
CA TYR A 1003 2.76 -18.02 -4.08
C TYR A 1003 4.08 -17.82 -4.84
N PRO A 1004 5.15 -18.61 -4.58
CA PRO A 1004 6.46 -18.37 -5.19
C PRO A 1004 6.54 -18.73 -6.68
N LYS A 1005 5.51 -19.38 -7.24
CA LYS A 1005 5.39 -19.71 -8.66
C LYS A 1005 4.19 -19.00 -9.28
N ARG A 1006 3.95 -19.22 -10.58
CA ARG A 1006 2.80 -18.64 -11.29
C ARG A 1006 1.48 -19.30 -10.86
N GLU A 1007 0.45 -18.49 -10.82
CA GLU A 1007 -0.96 -18.87 -10.63
C GLU A 1007 -1.83 -18.17 -11.67
N TYR A 1008 -3.11 -18.54 -11.81
CA TYR A 1008 -3.97 -17.92 -12.83
C TYR A 1008 -4.19 -16.43 -12.56
N TYR A 1009 -4.59 -16.09 -11.34
CA TYR A 1009 -4.88 -14.72 -10.93
C TYR A 1009 -4.28 -14.44 -9.56
N THR A 1010 -3.73 -13.23 -9.40
CA THR A 1010 -3.16 -12.77 -8.13
C THR A 1010 -3.96 -11.63 -7.50
N PHE A 1011 -4.93 -11.06 -8.24
CA PHE A 1011 -5.77 -9.96 -7.76
C PHE A 1011 -6.63 -10.37 -6.55
N ASN A 1012 -6.90 -11.67 -6.42
CA ASN A 1012 -7.65 -12.33 -5.36
C ASN A 1012 -6.76 -12.79 -4.19
N ASN A 1013 -5.47 -12.44 -4.16
CA ASN A 1013 -4.54 -12.82 -3.09
C ASN A 1013 -4.44 -11.82 -1.94
N ILE A 1014 -5.34 -10.86 -1.87
CA ILE A 1014 -5.33 -9.83 -0.83
C ILE A 1014 -6.72 -9.58 -0.28
N THR A 1015 -6.81 -9.42 1.03
CA THR A 1015 -8.08 -9.15 1.72
C THR A 1015 -7.80 -8.37 3.00
N ASN A 1016 -8.83 -7.78 3.61
CA ASN A 1016 -8.69 -7.06 4.86
C ASN A 1016 -9.92 -7.24 5.75
N ASN A 1017 -9.70 -7.27 7.06
CA ASN A 1017 -10.78 -7.24 8.04
C ASN A 1017 -10.30 -6.55 9.32
N LYS A 1018 -11.19 -6.35 10.28
CA LYS A 1018 -10.92 -5.63 11.52
C LYS A 1018 -11.62 -6.27 12.70
N PHE A 1019 -11.12 -5.97 13.89
CA PHE A 1019 -11.74 -6.28 15.17
C PHE A 1019 -11.62 -5.07 16.11
N TYR A 1020 -12.44 -5.04 17.16
CA TYR A 1020 -12.44 -3.95 18.13
C TYR A 1020 -11.96 -4.44 19.49
N VAL A 1021 -10.93 -3.79 20.04
CA VAL A 1021 -10.50 -4.03 21.42
C VAL A 1021 -11.24 -3.02 22.30
N SER A 1022 -12.19 -3.49 23.10
CA SER A 1022 -12.88 -2.64 24.07
C SER A 1022 -12.00 -2.44 25.31
N ARG A 1023 -12.16 -1.26 25.94
CA ARG A 1023 -11.54 -0.96 27.23
C ARG A 1023 -12.43 -1.41 28.38
N ASP A 1024 -11.84 -1.66 29.55
CA ASP A 1024 -12.62 -1.76 30.77
C ASP A 1024 -13.24 -0.39 31.11
N SER A 1025 -14.47 -0.41 31.60
CA SER A 1025 -15.24 0.76 31.95
C SER A 1025 -15.99 0.61 33.28
N LEU A 1026 -15.73 -0.47 34.01
CA LEU A 1026 -16.33 -0.71 35.33
C LEU A 1026 -15.35 -0.29 36.42
N LYS A 1027 -15.85 0.42 37.43
CA LYS A 1027 -15.02 0.86 38.55
C LYS A 1027 -14.59 -0.32 39.41
N PRO A 1028 -13.31 -0.40 39.83
CA PRO A 1028 -12.86 -1.44 40.73
C PRO A 1028 -13.49 -1.29 42.11
N GLN A 1029 -13.73 -2.42 42.78
CA GLN A 1029 -14.19 -2.44 44.17
C GLN A 1029 -12.98 -2.23 45.09
N PHE A 1030 -13.06 -1.23 45.97
CA PHE A 1030 -11.97 -0.85 46.87
C PHE A 1030 -12.44 -0.89 48.32
N ASP A 1031 -11.60 -1.43 49.21
CA ASP A 1031 -11.88 -1.60 50.64
C ASP A 1031 -10.62 -1.42 51.49
N ILE A 1032 -10.74 -0.80 52.67
CA ILE A 1032 -9.66 -0.66 53.66
C ILE A 1032 -10.20 -1.07 55.03
N THR A 1033 -9.51 -2.00 55.68
CA THR A 1033 -9.83 -2.41 57.06
C THR A 1033 -8.62 -2.27 57.98
N PHE A 1034 -8.90 -1.99 59.24
CA PHE A 1034 -7.94 -1.93 60.34
C PHE A 1034 -8.35 -3.01 61.36
N ASP A 1035 -7.45 -3.94 61.65
CA ASP A 1035 -7.68 -5.09 62.54
C ASP A 1035 -8.96 -5.88 62.16
N GLY A 1036 -9.24 -5.96 60.85
CA GLY A 1036 -10.39 -6.65 60.28
C GLY A 1036 -11.72 -5.87 60.28
N LYS A 1037 -11.70 -4.55 60.56
CA LYS A 1037 -12.91 -3.70 60.57
C LYS A 1037 -12.72 -2.42 59.76
N GLU A 1038 -13.77 -1.94 59.11
CA GLU A 1038 -13.81 -0.59 58.53
C GLU A 1038 -13.93 0.45 59.65
N ILE A 1039 -13.30 1.62 59.48
CA ILE A 1039 -13.22 2.65 60.52
C ILE A 1039 -13.75 3.99 60.00
N LEU A 1040 -14.21 4.84 60.91
CA LEU A 1040 -14.62 6.20 60.60
C LEU A 1040 -13.47 7.19 60.82
N ASN A 1041 -13.52 8.30 60.08
CA ASN A 1041 -12.56 9.38 60.25
C ASN A 1041 -12.63 9.95 61.68
N GLY A 1042 -11.50 9.83 62.39
CA GLY A 1042 -11.33 10.23 63.78
C GLY A 1042 -11.31 9.07 64.77
N ASP A 1043 -11.49 7.83 64.32
CA ASP A 1043 -11.44 6.66 65.19
C ASP A 1043 -10.04 6.45 65.80
N LEU A 1044 -10.05 5.79 66.96
CA LEU A 1044 -8.88 5.36 67.71
C LEU A 1044 -8.47 3.96 67.28
N ILE A 1045 -7.20 3.78 66.94
CA ILE A 1045 -6.65 2.54 66.37
C ILE A 1045 -5.46 2.05 67.21
N SER A 1046 -5.17 0.74 67.16
CA SER A 1046 -3.99 0.14 67.77
C SER A 1046 -2.70 0.83 67.31
N ALA A 1047 -1.74 0.99 68.23
CA ALA A 1047 -0.40 1.46 67.89
C ALA A 1047 0.41 0.44 67.04
N GLU A 1048 -0.04 -0.81 66.95
CA GLU A 1048 0.48 -1.82 66.03
C GLU A 1048 -0.67 -2.46 65.23
N PRO A 1049 -1.32 -1.71 64.31
CA PRO A 1049 -2.49 -2.19 63.60
C PRO A 1049 -2.12 -3.12 62.44
N GLU A 1050 -3.03 -4.02 62.07
CA GLU A 1050 -3.03 -4.67 60.76
C GLU A 1050 -3.96 -3.91 59.82
N VAL A 1051 -3.38 -3.20 58.84
CA VAL A 1051 -4.14 -2.48 57.81
C VAL A 1051 -4.17 -3.31 56.54
N VAL A 1052 -5.36 -3.72 56.10
CA VAL A 1052 -5.56 -4.50 54.87
C VAL A 1052 -6.27 -3.63 53.84
N ILE A 1053 -5.60 -3.38 52.73
CA ILE A 1053 -6.09 -2.58 51.59
C ILE A 1053 -6.36 -3.56 50.45
N THR A 1054 -7.61 -3.61 49.98
CA THR A 1054 -8.05 -4.55 48.92
C THR A 1054 -8.60 -3.79 47.71
N LEU A 1055 -8.17 -4.17 46.52
CA LEU A 1055 -8.74 -3.76 45.24
C LEU A 1055 -9.17 -5.00 44.46
N LYS A 1056 -10.40 -5.02 43.95
CA LYS A 1056 -10.91 -6.08 43.06
C LYS A 1056 -11.40 -5.49 41.76
N ASP A 1057 -11.12 -6.18 40.66
CA ASP A 1057 -11.40 -5.70 39.31
C ASP A 1057 -11.96 -6.87 38.46
N ASN A 1058 -12.81 -6.56 37.47
CA ASN A 1058 -13.30 -7.52 36.48
C ASN A 1058 -12.39 -7.62 35.25
N SER A 1059 -11.40 -6.75 35.11
CA SER A 1059 -10.42 -6.80 34.03
C SER A 1059 -9.61 -8.11 34.07
N PRO A 1060 -9.33 -8.74 32.91
CA PRO A 1060 -8.38 -9.85 32.82
C PRO A 1060 -6.91 -9.42 32.95
N MET A 1061 -6.62 -8.12 32.95
CA MET A 1061 -5.26 -7.59 33.12
C MET A 1061 -4.80 -7.67 34.59
N PRO A 1062 -3.54 -8.02 34.88
CA PRO A 1062 -3.08 -8.22 36.26
C PRO A 1062 -2.99 -6.90 37.04
N LEU A 1063 -3.50 -6.88 38.28
CA LEU A 1063 -3.27 -5.79 39.21
C LEU A 1063 -1.85 -5.85 39.79
N ARG A 1064 -1.15 -4.72 39.80
CA ARG A 1064 0.27 -4.63 40.19
C ARG A 1064 0.48 -3.59 41.29
N ARG A 1065 1.62 -3.69 41.99
CA ARG A 1065 2.00 -2.77 43.08
C ARG A 1065 2.03 -1.31 42.64
N ASP A 1066 2.53 -1.03 41.43
CA ASP A 1066 2.67 0.32 40.85
C ASP A 1066 1.34 1.03 40.56
N TYR A 1067 0.21 0.31 40.68
CA TYR A 1067 -1.12 0.92 40.60
C TYR A 1067 -1.58 1.54 41.92
N PHE A 1068 -0.83 1.35 42.99
CA PHE A 1068 -1.14 1.90 44.30
C PHE A 1068 -0.19 3.03 44.66
N THR A 1069 -0.72 4.04 45.33
CA THR A 1069 0.05 5.06 46.03
C THR A 1069 -0.49 5.12 47.44
N ILE A 1070 0.29 4.65 48.41
CA ILE A 1070 -0.09 4.64 49.82
C ILE A 1070 0.79 5.67 50.52
N VAL A 1071 0.17 6.68 51.11
CA VAL A 1071 0.84 7.81 51.75
C VAL A 1071 0.39 7.90 53.19
N HIS A 1072 1.33 7.80 54.12
CA HIS A 1072 1.10 7.97 55.54
C HIS A 1072 1.68 9.30 56.01
N ASN A 1073 0.85 10.20 56.53
CA ASN A 1073 1.26 11.53 57.00
C ASN A 1073 2.05 12.35 55.95
N ASN A 1074 1.58 12.33 54.71
CA ASN A 1074 2.24 12.95 53.54
C ASN A 1074 3.60 12.32 53.16
N ILE A 1075 3.93 11.15 53.69
CA ILE A 1075 5.13 10.39 53.35
C ILE A 1075 4.68 9.11 52.62
N PRO A 1076 5.06 8.90 51.35
CA PRO A 1076 4.80 7.64 50.65
C PRO A 1076 5.42 6.45 51.39
N LEU A 1077 4.68 5.35 51.51
CA LEU A 1077 5.21 4.12 52.07
C LEU A 1077 6.20 3.47 51.09
N ASP A 1078 7.28 2.92 51.61
CA ASP A 1078 8.21 2.07 50.85
C ASP A 1078 7.58 0.68 50.66
N PHE A 1079 7.36 0.28 49.40
CA PHE A 1079 6.73 -1.00 49.09
C PHE A 1079 7.63 -2.22 49.29
N TYR A 1080 8.90 -2.02 49.65
CA TYR A 1080 9.85 -3.08 50.00
C TYR A 1080 10.13 -3.16 51.50
N SER A 1081 9.42 -2.37 52.31
CA SER A 1081 9.56 -2.41 53.75
C SER A 1081 9.11 -3.77 54.33
N SER A 1082 9.76 -4.21 55.41
CA SER A 1082 9.45 -5.53 56.01
C SER A 1082 8.07 -5.61 56.67
N ASP A 1083 7.44 -4.45 56.92
CA ASP A 1083 6.10 -4.31 57.49
C ASP A 1083 4.99 -4.21 56.45
N LEU A 1084 5.31 -4.24 55.14
CA LEU A 1084 4.33 -4.23 54.06
C LEU A 1084 4.45 -5.49 53.20
N THR A 1085 3.32 -6.15 52.96
CA THR A 1085 3.23 -7.31 52.06
C THR A 1085 2.19 -7.06 50.98
N PHE A 1086 2.40 -7.64 49.80
CA PHE A 1086 1.51 -7.52 48.64
C PHE A 1086 1.30 -8.89 48.02
N ASP A 1087 0.03 -9.24 47.86
CA ASP A 1087 -0.44 -10.43 47.17
C ASP A 1087 -1.44 -10.04 46.06
N SER A 1088 -1.49 -10.83 44.99
CA SER A 1088 -2.50 -10.67 43.94
C SER A 1088 -2.98 -12.01 43.39
N THR A 1089 -4.21 -12.01 42.88
CA THR A 1089 -4.86 -13.16 42.24
C THR A 1089 -5.20 -12.84 40.80
N SER A 1090 -5.15 -13.82 39.92
CA SER A 1090 -5.50 -13.67 38.50
C SER A 1090 -7.01 -13.73 38.26
N TYR A 1091 -7.43 -13.24 37.10
CA TYR A 1091 -8.78 -13.43 36.55
C TYR A 1091 -9.22 -14.91 36.65
N PRO A 1092 -10.51 -15.23 36.95
CA PRO A 1092 -11.66 -14.32 37.10
C PRO A 1092 -11.78 -13.62 38.45
N ASN A 1093 -10.91 -13.95 39.41
CA ASN A 1093 -10.92 -13.35 40.74
C ASN A 1093 -9.80 -12.31 40.84
N ASN A 1094 -9.71 -11.39 39.89
CA ASN A 1094 -8.60 -10.44 39.83
C ASN A 1094 -8.66 -9.48 41.05
N ALA A 1095 -7.67 -9.60 41.94
CA ALA A 1095 -7.61 -8.83 43.17
C ALA A 1095 -6.18 -8.54 43.57
N ALA A 1096 -5.95 -7.40 44.20
CA ALA A 1096 -4.68 -7.00 44.81
C ALA A 1096 -4.91 -6.64 46.27
N VAL A 1097 -4.05 -7.16 47.15
CA VAL A 1097 -4.15 -6.98 48.60
C VAL A 1097 -2.81 -6.50 49.13
N PHE A 1098 -2.81 -5.35 49.79
CA PHE A 1098 -1.71 -4.89 50.63
C PHE A 1098 -2.05 -5.15 52.09
N THR A 1099 -1.11 -5.75 52.83
CA THR A 1099 -1.19 -5.87 54.29
C THR A 1099 -0.04 -5.13 54.92
N TRP A 1100 -0.35 -4.07 55.66
CA TRP A 1100 0.59 -3.18 56.33
C TRP A 1100 0.50 -3.35 57.85
N LYS A 1101 1.62 -3.68 58.50
CA LYS A 1101 1.74 -3.95 59.94
C LYS A 1101 2.73 -3.00 60.63
N PRO A 1102 2.48 -1.69 60.62
CA PRO A 1102 3.41 -0.70 61.15
C PRO A 1102 3.43 -0.67 62.68
N LYS A 1103 4.48 -0.05 63.23
CA LYS A 1103 4.48 0.46 64.60
C LYS A 1103 4.33 1.98 64.57
N LEU A 1104 3.16 2.48 64.96
CA LEU A 1104 2.78 3.88 64.85
C LEU A 1104 2.99 4.63 66.18
N LYS A 1105 3.48 5.87 66.09
CA LYS A 1105 3.70 6.75 67.25
C LYS A 1105 2.40 7.41 67.69
N THR A 1106 2.32 7.90 68.93
CA THR A 1106 1.17 8.69 69.38
C THR A 1106 0.96 9.94 68.54
N GLY A 1107 -0.28 10.18 68.11
CA GLY A 1107 -0.67 11.37 67.36
C GLY A 1107 -1.81 11.16 66.37
N LYS A 1108 -2.08 12.21 65.59
CA LYS A 1108 -2.98 12.15 64.43
C LYS A 1108 -2.23 11.49 63.27
N HIS A 1109 -2.88 10.53 62.64
CA HIS A 1109 -2.41 9.90 61.42
C HIS A 1109 -3.40 10.12 60.27
N THR A 1110 -2.85 10.32 59.08
CA THR A 1110 -3.59 10.34 57.83
C THR A 1110 -3.02 9.24 56.94
N LEU A 1111 -3.87 8.35 56.45
CA LEU A 1111 -3.54 7.37 55.43
C LEU A 1111 -4.32 7.71 54.16
N ASP A 1112 -3.60 8.09 53.13
CA ASP A 1112 -4.14 8.34 51.80
C ASP A 1112 -3.77 7.16 50.91
N VAL A 1113 -4.78 6.50 50.34
CA VAL A 1113 -4.58 5.42 49.38
C VAL A 1113 -5.20 5.84 48.05
N LEU A 1114 -4.38 5.89 47.03
CA LEU A 1114 -4.81 5.95 45.64
C LEU A 1114 -4.60 4.57 45.04
N ALA A 1115 -5.61 4.02 44.38
CA ALA A 1115 -5.51 2.76 43.67
C ALA A 1115 -6.10 2.89 42.27
N LYS A 1116 -5.34 2.41 41.28
CA LYS A 1116 -5.73 2.35 39.87
C LYS A 1116 -6.12 0.91 39.52
N ASP A 1117 -7.08 0.79 38.61
CA ASP A 1117 -7.41 -0.48 37.97
C ASP A 1117 -6.28 -0.94 37.03
N ALA A 1118 -6.40 -2.15 36.47
CA ALA A 1118 -5.38 -2.66 35.55
C ALA A 1118 -5.40 -1.98 34.17
N SER A 1119 -6.48 -1.24 33.86
CA SER A 1119 -6.62 -0.49 32.61
C SER A 1119 -5.91 0.88 32.63
N GLY A 1120 -5.49 1.35 33.81
CA GLY A 1120 -4.67 2.54 33.98
C GLY A 1120 -5.44 3.86 33.79
N ASN A 1121 -6.77 3.83 33.82
CA ASN A 1121 -7.61 5.00 33.56
C ASN A 1121 -7.76 5.90 34.79
N PHE A 1122 -7.59 7.22 34.61
CA PHE A 1122 -7.75 8.20 35.70
C PHE A 1122 -9.23 8.32 36.17
N PHE A 1123 -10.19 8.05 35.31
CA PHE A 1123 -11.63 8.15 35.61
C PHE A 1123 -12.16 7.02 36.51
N ASP A 1124 -11.40 5.94 36.65
CA ASP A 1124 -11.72 4.77 37.46
C ASP A 1124 -10.78 4.59 38.67
N THR A 1125 -9.94 5.62 38.93
CA THR A 1125 -9.11 5.68 40.14
C THR A 1125 -10.00 5.84 41.38
N THR A 1126 -9.84 4.97 42.38
CA THR A 1126 -10.40 5.20 43.70
C THR A 1126 -9.33 5.83 44.58
N SER A 1127 -9.69 6.94 45.23
CA SER A 1127 -8.90 7.55 46.31
C SER A 1127 -9.67 7.42 47.61
N HIS A 1128 -8.99 7.02 48.68
CA HIS A 1128 -9.57 6.98 50.01
C HIS A 1128 -8.62 7.62 51.01
N ARG A 1129 -9.14 8.57 51.79
CA ARG A 1129 -8.43 9.24 52.88
C ARG A 1129 -9.02 8.80 54.21
N THR A 1130 -8.21 8.14 55.03
CA THR A 1130 -8.58 7.76 56.40
C THR A 1130 -7.77 8.59 57.39
N ILE A 1131 -8.45 9.21 58.35
CA ILE A 1131 -7.85 9.94 59.45
C ILE A 1131 -8.12 9.15 60.73
N PHE A 1132 -7.09 8.82 61.49
CA PHE A 1132 -7.22 8.07 62.73
C PHE A 1132 -6.22 8.57 63.79
N TYR A 1133 -6.47 8.22 65.04
CA TYR A 1133 -5.63 8.64 66.16
C TYR A 1133 -4.99 7.43 66.84
N ILE A 1134 -3.69 7.55 67.11
CA ILE A 1134 -2.91 6.54 67.81
C ILE A 1134 -2.51 7.10 69.17
N TYR A 1135 -2.64 6.27 70.21
CA TYR A 1135 -2.08 6.52 71.53
C TYR A 1135 -1.41 5.23 72.02
N ASP A 1136 -0.08 5.26 72.12
CA ASP A 1136 0.76 4.14 72.57
C ASP A 1136 0.58 3.82 74.06
N GLN A 1137 0.22 4.82 74.87
CA GLN A 1137 -0.08 4.64 76.28
C GLN A 1137 -1.44 3.99 76.49
N SER A 1138 -1.44 2.82 77.14
CA SER A 1138 -2.66 2.12 77.55
C SER A 1138 -3.50 2.97 78.50
N ASP A 1139 -4.74 3.23 78.10
CA ASP A 1139 -5.72 3.98 78.90
C ASP A 1139 -7.15 3.58 78.52
N ILE A 1140 -8.10 3.93 79.38
CA ILE A 1140 -9.53 3.90 79.10
C ILE A 1140 -10.07 5.33 79.19
N THR A 1141 -10.67 5.80 78.09
CA THR A 1141 -11.23 7.15 77.98
C THR A 1141 -12.68 7.11 77.52
N ASN A 1142 -13.38 8.24 77.58
CA ASN A 1142 -14.75 8.36 77.07
C ASN A 1142 -15.69 7.29 77.65
N VAL A 1143 -15.53 7.00 78.94
CA VAL A 1143 -16.40 6.09 79.67
C VAL A 1143 -17.72 6.80 79.94
N PHE A 1144 -18.78 6.30 79.36
CA PHE A 1144 -20.15 6.72 79.65
C PHE A 1144 -21.08 5.54 79.37
N ASN A 1145 -22.38 5.74 79.61
CA ASN A 1145 -23.38 4.79 79.18
C ASN A 1145 -24.40 5.47 78.25
N TYR A 1146 -24.92 4.73 77.29
CA TYR A 1146 -25.93 5.23 76.35
C TYR A 1146 -26.98 4.16 76.00
N PRO A 1147 -28.28 4.49 76.09
CA PRO A 1147 -28.86 5.75 76.56
C PRO A 1147 -28.62 6.00 78.06
N ASN A 1148 -28.58 7.27 78.49
CA ASN A 1148 -28.54 7.70 79.89
C ASN A 1148 -29.33 9.02 80.06
N PRO A 1149 -30.46 9.07 80.79
CA PRO A 1149 -31.07 7.96 81.52
C PRO A 1149 -31.53 6.82 80.61
N PHE A 1150 -31.49 5.60 81.11
CA PHE A 1150 -31.97 4.42 80.39
C PHE A 1150 -33.28 3.89 80.98
N LYS A 1151 -34.05 3.14 80.18
CA LYS A 1151 -35.33 2.57 80.58
C LYS A 1151 -35.25 1.06 80.77
N ASP A 1152 -35.09 0.35 79.66
CA ASP A 1152 -35.05 -1.12 79.65
C ASP A 1152 -33.60 -1.62 79.70
N ASP A 1153 -32.76 -1.18 78.75
CA ASP A 1153 -31.35 -1.52 78.68
C ASP A 1153 -30.47 -0.29 78.41
N THR A 1154 -29.18 -0.44 78.63
CA THR A 1154 -28.16 0.55 78.28
C THR A 1154 -26.89 -0.16 77.84
N HIS A 1155 -25.95 0.60 77.33
CA HIS A 1155 -24.62 0.08 77.03
C HIS A 1155 -23.58 0.93 77.73
N PHE A 1156 -22.60 0.29 78.35
CA PHE A 1156 -21.37 0.92 78.77
C PHE A 1156 -20.48 1.09 77.55
N THR A 1157 -20.18 2.33 77.21
CA THR A 1157 -19.35 2.69 76.07
C THR A 1157 -18.08 3.33 76.58
N PHE A 1158 -16.96 2.95 75.98
CA PHE A 1158 -15.64 3.47 76.33
C PHE A 1158 -14.68 3.29 75.16
N GLU A 1159 -13.58 4.04 75.21
CA GLU A 1159 -12.49 3.90 74.26
C GLU A 1159 -11.26 3.35 74.97
N LEU A 1160 -10.65 2.32 74.38
CA LEU A 1160 -9.39 1.76 74.85
C LEU A 1160 -8.24 2.30 74.00
N ARG A 1161 -7.12 2.62 74.66
CA ARG A 1161 -5.87 3.07 74.03
C ARG A 1161 -4.76 2.04 74.25
N GLY A 1162 -3.68 2.12 73.50
CA GLY A 1162 -2.53 1.20 73.54
C GLY A 1162 -2.47 0.24 72.34
N SER A 1163 -1.56 -0.73 72.39
CA SER A 1163 -1.34 -1.70 71.31
C SER A 1163 -2.14 -3.00 71.45
N ILE A 1164 -2.56 -3.34 72.67
CA ILE A 1164 -3.35 -4.54 72.98
C ILE A 1164 -4.46 -4.21 73.98
N PRO A 1165 -5.66 -4.81 73.85
CA PRO A 1165 -6.71 -4.68 74.84
C PRO A 1165 -6.25 -5.11 76.25
N PRO A 1166 -6.89 -4.60 77.32
CA PRO A 1166 -6.55 -4.96 78.70
C PRO A 1166 -6.75 -6.46 78.96
N GLU A 1167 -5.97 -7.02 79.88
CA GLU A 1167 -6.07 -8.43 80.29
C GLU A 1167 -7.41 -8.71 80.97
N GLU A 1168 -7.91 -7.72 81.71
CA GLU A 1168 -9.14 -7.83 82.48
C GLU A 1168 -9.88 -6.48 82.45
N LEU A 1169 -11.18 -6.50 82.15
CA LEU A 1169 -12.08 -5.37 82.35
C LEU A 1169 -13.30 -5.80 83.14
N THR A 1170 -13.63 -5.06 84.19
CA THR A 1170 -14.76 -5.35 85.07
C THR A 1170 -15.60 -4.10 85.26
N ILE A 1171 -16.91 -4.20 85.05
CA ILE A 1171 -17.87 -3.12 85.26
C ILE A 1171 -18.70 -3.43 86.51
N LYS A 1172 -18.56 -2.61 87.54
CA LYS A 1172 -19.25 -2.77 88.82
C LYS A 1172 -20.26 -1.65 89.03
N VAL A 1173 -21.54 -1.96 89.18
CA VAL A 1173 -22.62 -0.98 89.39
C VAL A 1173 -23.01 -0.95 90.87
N TYR A 1174 -23.20 0.25 91.42
CA TYR A 1174 -23.46 0.52 92.84
C TYR A 1174 -24.64 1.46 93.03
N THR A 1175 -25.36 1.30 94.14
CA THR A 1175 -26.35 2.30 94.61
C THR A 1175 -25.67 3.57 95.15
N VAL A 1176 -26.42 4.66 95.35
CA VAL A 1176 -25.93 5.91 95.99
C VAL A 1176 -25.33 5.66 97.39
N ALA A 1177 -25.80 4.62 98.11
CA ALA A 1177 -25.28 4.22 99.41
C ALA A 1177 -24.01 3.35 99.34
N GLY A 1178 -23.48 3.08 98.15
CA GLY A 1178 -22.25 2.30 97.94
C GLY A 1178 -22.42 0.77 97.93
N ARG A 1179 -23.66 0.25 97.91
CA ARG A 1179 -23.92 -1.20 97.76
C ARG A 1179 -23.69 -1.64 96.32
N LEU A 1180 -22.83 -2.63 96.10
CA LEU A 1180 -22.64 -3.28 94.78
C LEU A 1180 -23.91 -4.04 94.41
N ILE A 1181 -24.41 -3.80 93.19
CA ILE A 1181 -25.62 -4.44 92.65
C ILE A 1181 -25.38 -5.23 91.38
N ARG A 1182 -24.29 -4.99 90.64
CA ARG A 1182 -23.94 -5.78 89.45
C ARG A 1182 -22.44 -5.81 89.26
N ASP A 1183 -21.89 -6.97 88.89
CA ASP A 1183 -20.49 -7.18 88.56
C ASP A 1183 -20.36 -7.88 87.20
N ILE A 1184 -19.89 -7.17 86.18
CA ILE A 1184 -19.79 -7.63 84.79
C ILE A 1184 -18.32 -7.79 84.44
N SER A 1185 -17.84 -9.03 84.33
CA SER A 1185 -16.50 -9.31 83.80
C SER A 1185 -16.55 -9.40 82.28
N VAL A 1186 -15.72 -8.60 81.61
CA VAL A 1186 -15.61 -8.54 80.15
C VAL A 1186 -14.30 -9.23 79.75
N PRO A 1187 -14.35 -10.37 79.03
CA PRO A 1187 -13.15 -11.06 78.61
C PRO A 1187 -12.42 -10.27 77.50
N PRO A 1188 -11.09 -10.40 77.37
CA PRO A 1188 -10.31 -9.75 76.31
C PRO A 1188 -10.85 -9.96 74.89
N SER A 1189 -11.42 -11.12 74.61
CA SER A 1189 -12.02 -11.43 73.30
C SER A 1189 -13.25 -10.57 72.93
N MET A 1190 -13.83 -9.85 73.89
CA MET A 1190 -14.95 -8.92 73.67
C MET A 1190 -14.50 -7.46 73.65
N MET A 1191 -13.18 -7.19 73.70
CA MET A 1191 -12.60 -5.86 73.74
C MET A 1191 -11.68 -5.62 72.54
N GLN A 1192 -11.59 -4.37 72.12
CA GLN A 1192 -10.69 -3.92 71.07
C GLN A 1192 -10.07 -2.58 71.43
N ILE A 1193 -8.92 -2.24 70.85
CA ILE A 1193 -8.45 -0.85 70.90
C ILE A 1193 -9.44 0.02 70.12
N GLY A 1194 -9.68 1.25 70.60
CA GLY A 1194 -10.71 2.14 70.10
C GLY A 1194 -12.06 1.96 70.80
N PHE A 1195 -13.15 2.21 70.08
CA PHE A 1195 -14.49 2.24 70.65
C PHE A 1195 -15.00 0.84 71.03
N ASN A 1196 -15.54 0.71 72.24
CA ASN A 1196 -16.14 -0.50 72.78
C ASN A 1196 -17.53 -0.22 73.32
N LYS A 1197 -18.39 -1.24 73.28
CA LYS A 1197 -19.78 -1.15 73.74
C LYS A 1197 -20.18 -2.46 74.42
N ILE A 1198 -20.47 -2.40 75.73
CA ILE A 1198 -20.84 -3.55 76.55
C ILE A 1198 -22.30 -3.42 76.97
N PRO A 1199 -23.19 -4.34 76.57
CA PRO A 1199 -24.61 -4.26 76.88
C PRO A 1199 -24.89 -4.56 78.36
N TRP A 1200 -25.89 -3.90 78.91
CA TRP A 1200 -26.47 -4.21 80.22
C TRP A 1200 -27.98 -4.05 80.20
N ASP A 1201 -28.67 -5.06 80.71
CA ASP A 1201 -30.13 -5.19 80.78
C ASP A 1201 -30.78 -4.45 81.95
N GLY A 1202 -30.00 -3.64 82.69
CA GLY A 1202 -30.52 -2.86 83.81
C GLY A 1202 -30.94 -3.68 85.03
N ARG A 1203 -30.51 -4.94 85.12
CA ARG A 1203 -30.81 -5.85 86.24
C ARG A 1203 -29.63 -5.98 87.19
N ASP A 1204 -29.92 -6.28 88.46
CA ASP A 1204 -28.89 -6.57 89.46
C ASP A 1204 -28.27 -7.97 89.27
N GLN A 1205 -27.37 -8.39 90.17
CA GLN A 1205 -26.66 -9.65 90.07
C GLN A 1205 -27.57 -10.87 90.17
N ASP A 1206 -28.71 -10.75 90.87
CA ASP A 1206 -29.69 -11.82 91.08
C ASP A 1206 -30.74 -11.85 89.95
N GLY A 1207 -30.71 -10.88 89.03
CA GLY A 1207 -31.59 -10.77 87.87
C GLY A 1207 -32.83 -9.91 88.10
N ASP A 1208 -32.92 -9.24 89.26
CA ASP A 1208 -34.04 -8.37 89.61
C ASP A 1208 -33.90 -6.99 88.95
N GLU A 1209 -35.04 -6.39 88.65
CA GLU A 1209 -35.10 -5.07 88.05
C GLU A 1209 -34.72 -3.98 89.06
N ILE A 1210 -33.70 -3.18 88.76
CA ILE A 1210 -33.28 -2.08 89.65
C ILE A 1210 -34.32 -0.95 89.65
N ALA A 1211 -34.49 -0.28 90.79
CA ALA A 1211 -35.46 0.81 90.94
C ALA A 1211 -35.06 2.08 90.17
N ASN A 1212 -36.04 2.95 89.87
CA ASN A 1212 -35.77 4.28 89.30
C ASN A 1212 -34.87 5.10 90.23
N GLY A 1213 -33.85 5.73 89.67
CA GLY A 1213 -32.91 6.51 90.46
C GLY A 1213 -31.54 6.64 89.81
N VAL A 1214 -30.64 7.28 90.54
CA VAL A 1214 -29.23 7.45 90.16
C VAL A 1214 -28.40 6.35 90.80
N TYR A 1215 -27.52 5.74 90.01
CA TYR A 1215 -26.54 4.76 90.40
C TYR A 1215 -25.16 5.24 89.97
N PHE A 1216 -24.11 4.64 90.53
CA PHE A 1216 -22.74 4.86 90.11
C PHE A 1216 -22.17 3.56 89.59
N TYR A 1217 -21.39 3.58 88.52
CA TYR A 1217 -20.67 2.41 88.06
C TYR A 1217 -19.19 2.70 87.96
N LYS A 1218 -18.39 1.66 88.18
CA LYS A 1218 -16.94 1.69 88.05
C LYS A 1218 -16.54 0.76 86.91
N VAL A 1219 -15.81 1.28 85.94
CA VAL A 1219 -15.10 0.47 84.96
C VAL A 1219 -13.67 0.33 85.43
N ILE A 1220 -13.27 -0.89 85.77
CA ILE A 1220 -11.94 -1.25 86.27
C ILE A 1220 -11.24 -2.00 85.15
N CYS A 1221 -10.14 -1.46 84.67
CA CYS A 1221 -9.41 -1.93 83.51
C CYS A 1221 -7.95 -2.20 83.89
N LYS A 1222 -7.44 -3.40 83.59
CA LYS A 1222 -6.07 -3.81 83.94
C LYS A 1222 -5.23 -4.01 82.67
N PHE A 1223 -4.24 -3.14 82.51
CA PHE A 1223 -3.24 -3.19 81.43
C PHE A 1223 -1.88 -3.57 82.04
N ASN A 1224 -1.45 -4.83 81.92
CA ASN A 1224 -0.23 -5.32 82.58
C ASN A 1224 -0.20 -4.94 84.09
N ASP A 1225 0.80 -4.16 84.53
CA ASP A 1225 0.96 -3.67 85.91
C ASP A 1225 0.09 -2.43 86.25
N LEU A 1226 -0.60 -1.84 85.28
CA LEU A 1226 -1.41 -0.63 85.46
C LEU A 1226 -2.90 -0.98 85.62
N THR A 1227 -3.50 -0.58 86.74
CA THR A 1227 -4.96 -0.64 86.94
C THR A 1227 -5.57 0.75 86.88
N LYS A 1228 -6.47 0.98 85.93
CA LYS A 1228 -7.27 2.20 85.80
C LYS A 1228 -8.70 1.93 86.26
N THR A 1229 -9.25 2.84 87.07
CA THR A 1229 -10.65 2.79 87.50
C THR A 1229 -11.32 4.11 87.17
N VAL A 1230 -12.38 4.07 86.36
CA VAL A 1230 -13.20 5.24 86.03
C VAL A 1230 -14.57 5.07 86.68
N THR A 1231 -15.03 6.08 87.40
CA THR A 1231 -16.34 6.06 88.08
C THR A 1231 -17.28 7.06 87.42
N GLU A 1232 -18.44 6.61 87.00
CA GLU A 1232 -19.43 7.42 86.29
C GLU A 1232 -20.83 7.23 86.87
N LYS A 1233 -21.73 8.15 86.52
CA LYS A 1233 -23.14 8.12 86.96
C LYS A 1233 -24.05 7.55 85.88
N ILE A 1234 -25.01 6.75 86.30
CA ILE A 1234 -26.03 6.15 85.43
C ILE A 1234 -27.40 6.32 86.07
N ALA A 1235 -28.37 6.77 85.28
CA ALA A 1235 -29.73 7.00 85.75
C ALA A 1235 -30.70 6.03 85.08
N LYS A 1236 -31.57 5.42 85.88
CA LYS A 1236 -32.68 4.60 85.39
C LYS A 1236 -34.01 5.33 85.55
N VAL A 1237 -34.81 5.36 84.49
CA VAL A 1237 -36.17 5.92 84.44
C VAL A 1237 -37.14 4.86 83.92
N LYS A 1238 -38.42 4.94 84.30
CA LYS A 1238 -39.45 4.01 83.80
C LYS A 1238 -40.07 4.47 82.50
#